data_AF-A0A377JFG8-F1
#
_entry.id   AF-A0A377JFG8-F1
#
_cell.length_a   1.000
_cell.length_b   1.000
_cell.length_c   1.000
_cell.angle_alpha   90.00
_cell.angle_beta   90.00
_cell.angle_gamma   90.00
#
_symmetry.space_group_name_H-M   'P 1'
#
loop_
_entity.id
_entity.type
_entity.pdbx_description
1 polymer ?
#
loop_
_entity_poly.entity_id
_entity_poly.type
_entity_poly.pdbx_seq_one_letter_code
_entity_poly.pdbx_strand_id
1 'polypeptide(L)'
;MLVDDTEQAITIWRGYSGVSNRNYLDPFLVSEVNVEKGPNLDRSLRSGAAGTIRMTTLNPDDIIKPGQKWGIELKTETANNSIKAHSYEGVPIGQDYRLVSPDGRAELAEWALYLKDDDRISPRKKGRNKPLRDNAIRLALAAKDDGYEVLGAYAYRNKGNYFAGKRGGKKYGEGTTGPLDLDKNSDDPYIPLIARIYKPGEEVPNTSYESRSWLLKGKLHFNKYASLSANFRDTQINYGDIMPSRLGYNYAARNTVTQWPLADVKQKTGNVEFSYNPPDNKWLDLKIGIWAVKNDTATNTSGGSPGDVLFSDYNTQMIGTLSQIDLANEFGDKAYELDQVKDPVEYKRIKDRFYEIFNSKIKEYMKNPKFKNIDGIFNTQPAQVQFARDNHMGITFSNVTELSPKLRFSIMTNYRRETLDSTNVYELWDKYQLTAFNQYETDAKTEGEQFTCMEGDLHGICRVSNSARSGNRKGNRNEFNAGFKFEYSPTDWLLLTAGMKYTHYKSKDRGLQEKIANLKQEEVLTESRIPFTVRKLKQVAPEITQDYINFERKNYLRASLEAEFEKLHPIPADDSPELQKWLDDRDEYVVSHGWTPTTDEEYDSWSMLSGNNGQWDESATQTIYWERDEYGNFSVEHFPLTDGRITKEMLEKKVIHP
;
A
#
# COMPACT_ATOMS: atom_id res chain seq x y z
N MET A 1 -11.26 -6.25 18.22
CA MET A 1 -11.04 -7.66 18.60
C MET A 1 -10.14 -7.66 19.82
N LEU A 2 -10.39 -8.55 20.77
CA LEU A 2 -9.63 -8.68 22.01
C LEU A 2 -9.11 -10.10 22.16
N VAL A 3 -7.93 -10.26 22.74
CA VAL A 3 -7.36 -11.56 23.12
C VAL A 3 -6.94 -11.48 24.59
N ASP A 4 -7.56 -12.28 25.46
CA ASP A 4 -7.35 -12.20 26.93
C ASP A 4 -7.46 -10.74 27.44
N ASP A 5 -8.53 -10.05 27.05
CA ASP A 5 -8.81 -8.64 27.36
C ASP A 5 -7.79 -7.61 26.83
N THR A 6 -6.79 -8.03 26.07
CA THR A 6 -5.83 -7.14 25.40
C THR A 6 -6.25 -6.85 23.96
N GLU A 7 -6.12 -5.60 23.53
CA GLU A 7 -6.41 -5.23 22.14
C GLU A 7 -5.22 -5.51 21.23
N GLN A 8 -5.49 -6.14 20.09
CA GLN A 8 -4.45 -6.68 19.19
C GLN A 8 -4.35 -5.92 17.86
N ALA A 9 -4.79 -4.66 17.85
CA ALA A 9 -4.87 -3.84 16.64
C ALA A 9 -3.47 -3.42 16.13
N ILE A 10 -3.25 -3.61 14.84
CA ILE A 10 -2.09 -3.09 14.11
C ILE A 10 -2.58 -2.33 12.88
N THR A 11 -2.19 -1.06 12.79
CA THR A 11 -2.55 -0.20 11.67
C THR A 11 -1.59 -0.38 10.51
N ILE A 12 -2.09 -0.82 9.35
CA ILE A 12 -1.29 -1.05 8.14
C ILE A 12 -1.81 -0.18 7.00
N TRP A 13 -0.92 0.61 6.40
CA TRP A 13 -1.24 1.41 5.21
C TRP A 13 -1.35 0.52 3.96
N ARG A 14 -2.26 0.84 3.03
CA ARG A 14 -2.56 0.02 1.85
C ARG A 14 -2.63 0.84 0.56
N GLY A 15 -1.84 1.89 0.44
CA GLY A 15 -1.88 2.74 -0.76
C GLY A 15 -3.17 3.55 -0.85
N TYR A 16 -3.67 3.72 -2.08
CA TYR A 16 -4.97 4.34 -2.35
C TYR A 16 -6.16 3.58 -1.74
N SER A 17 -5.99 2.30 -1.38
CA SER A 17 -7.00 1.54 -0.62
C SER A 17 -7.11 1.94 0.86
N GLY A 18 -6.37 2.96 1.29
CA GLY A 18 -6.46 3.55 2.62
C GLY A 18 -5.65 2.80 3.67
N VAL A 19 -6.31 2.44 4.77
CA VAL A 19 -5.68 1.83 5.95
C VAL A 19 -6.49 0.61 6.38
N SER A 20 -5.79 -0.47 6.69
CA SER A 20 -6.36 -1.72 7.18
C SER A 20 -5.89 -1.98 8.61
N ASN A 21 -6.82 -2.29 9.51
CA ASN A 21 -6.49 -2.75 10.85
C ASN A 21 -6.40 -4.28 10.85
N ARG A 22 -5.24 -4.84 11.21
CA ARG A 22 -5.00 -6.29 11.29
C ARG A 22 -4.80 -6.73 12.73
N ASN A 23 -5.18 -7.97 13.01
CA ASN A 23 -4.90 -8.65 14.29
C ASN A 23 -4.16 -9.94 13.97
N TYR A 24 -3.11 -10.23 14.72
CA TYR A 24 -2.31 -11.44 14.55
C TYR A 24 -2.44 -12.32 15.78
N LEU A 25 -2.79 -13.58 15.58
CA LEU A 25 -2.95 -14.55 16.65
C LEU A 25 -2.74 -15.96 16.07
N ASP A 26 -2.04 -16.81 16.81
CA ASP A 26 -1.96 -18.22 16.47
C ASP A 26 -3.23 -18.95 16.97
N PRO A 27 -4.06 -19.50 16.05
CA PRO A 27 -5.28 -20.20 16.44
C PRO A 27 -5.01 -21.44 17.31
N PHE A 28 -3.78 -21.99 17.31
CA PHE A 28 -3.43 -23.11 18.18
C PHE A 28 -3.35 -22.72 19.65
N LEU A 29 -3.32 -21.42 19.98
CA LEU A 29 -3.34 -20.96 21.36
C LEU A 29 -4.73 -20.54 21.85
N VAL A 30 -5.75 -20.61 21.00
CA VAL A 30 -7.13 -20.19 21.33
C VAL A 30 -7.91 -21.36 21.92
N SER A 31 -8.60 -21.14 23.04
CA SER A 31 -9.58 -22.08 23.60
C SER A 31 -11.01 -21.70 23.20
N GLU A 32 -11.34 -20.41 23.22
CA GLU A 32 -12.70 -19.91 22.99
C GLU A 32 -12.71 -18.64 22.14
N VAL A 33 -13.75 -18.50 21.31
CA VAL A 33 -14.09 -17.26 20.61
C VAL A 33 -15.54 -16.89 20.94
N ASN A 34 -15.72 -15.75 21.59
CA ASN A 34 -17.01 -15.17 21.90
C ASN A 34 -17.27 -13.95 21.01
N VAL A 35 -18.48 -13.86 20.45
CA VAL A 35 -18.91 -12.78 19.57
C VAL A 35 -20.09 -12.06 20.21
N GLU A 36 -19.80 -10.87 20.74
CA GLU A 36 -20.78 -9.97 21.33
C GLU A 36 -21.30 -9.04 20.22
N LYS A 37 -22.60 -9.09 19.91
CA LYS A 37 -23.22 -8.25 18.88
C LYS A 37 -23.76 -6.96 19.48
N GLY A 38 -23.52 -5.84 18.80
CA GLY A 38 -23.93 -4.53 19.27
C GLY A 38 -23.06 -4.00 20.42
N PRO A 39 -23.33 -2.77 20.87
CA PRO A 39 -22.58 -2.18 21.97
C PRO A 39 -22.82 -2.95 23.28
N ASN A 40 -21.75 -3.30 23.99
CA ASN A 40 -21.80 -3.99 25.28
C ASN A 40 -21.11 -3.17 26.38
N LEU A 41 -21.59 -3.29 27.61
CA LEU A 41 -21.06 -2.69 28.83
C LEU A 41 -20.49 -3.81 29.72
N ASP A 42 -19.41 -4.41 29.24
CA ASP A 42 -18.66 -5.41 29.99
C ASP A 42 -17.74 -4.76 31.04
N ARG A 43 -17.12 -5.59 31.88
CA ARG A 43 -16.23 -5.10 32.95
C ARG A 43 -14.97 -4.39 32.43
N SER A 44 -14.54 -4.66 31.19
CA SER A 44 -13.37 -4.03 30.58
C SER A 44 -13.67 -2.69 29.88
N LEU A 45 -14.95 -2.42 29.57
CA LEU A 45 -15.43 -1.35 28.70
C LEU A 45 -14.82 -1.32 27.28
N ARG A 46 -14.22 -2.41 26.84
CA ARG A 46 -13.58 -2.55 25.51
C ARG A 46 -14.56 -3.08 24.49
N SER A 47 -15.65 -2.35 24.28
CA SER A 47 -16.63 -2.69 23.25
C SER A 47 -16.50 -1.80 22.02
N GLY A 48 -16.59 -2.42 20.84
CA GLY A 48 -16.75 -1.73 19.58
C GLY A 48 -18.20 -1.29 19.35
N ALA A 49 -18.41 -0.26 18.52
CA ALA A 49 -19.74 0.28 18.24
C ALA A 49 -20.71 -0.76 17.63
N ALA A 50 -20.19 -1.66 16.80
CA ALA A 50 -20.97 -2.73 16.15
C ALA A 50 -20.95 -4.06 16.92
N GLY A 51 -20.12 -4.18 17.96
CA GLY A 51 -19.84 -5.44 18.65
C GLY A 51 -18.36 -5.69 18.93
N THR A 52 -18.10 -6.83 19.56
CA THR A 52 -16.76 -7.23 20.02
C THR A 52 -16.54 -8.72 19.76
N ILE A 53 -15.41 -9.04 19.12
CA ILE A 53 -14.89 -10.40 19.07
C ILE A 53 -13.87 -10.52 20.20
N ARG A 54 -14.12 -11.45 21.12
CA ARG A 54 -13.27 -11.75 22.27
C ARG A 54 -12.73 -13.17 22.13
N MET A 55 -11.43 -13.31 22.11
CA MET A 55 -10.76 -14.60 22.10
C MET A 55 -10.10 -14.84 23.44
N THR A 56 -10.27 -16.06 23.95
CA THR A 56 -9.62 -16.53 25.17
C THR A 56 -8.55 -17.52 24.75
N THR A 57 -7.32 -17.32 25.21
CA THR A 57 -6.27 -18.32 25.01
C THR A 57 -6.39 -19.45 26.02
N LEU A 58 -5.68 -20.56 25.79
CA LEU A 58 -5.69 -21.73 26.66
C LEU A 58 -5.60 -21.39 28.14
N ASN A 59 -6.40 -22.05 28.95
CA ASN A 59 -6.40 -22.01 30.40
C ASN A 59 -6.01 -23.40 30.96
N PRO A 60 -5.59 -23.48 32.23
CA PRO A 60 -5.21 -24.75 32.85
C PRO A 60 -6.27 -25.85 32.71
N ASP A 61 -7.55 -25.50 32.84
CA ASP A 61 -8.68 -26.44 32.74
C ASP A 61 -8.88 -27.02 31.33
N ASP A 62 -8.29 -26.42 30.29
CA ASP A 62 -8.30 -26.97 28.92
C ASP A 62 -7.33 -28.16 28.77
N ILE A 63 -6.36 -28.28 29.67
CA ILE A 63 -5.26 -29.26 29.62
C ILE A 63 -5.38 -30.31 30.74
N ILE A 64 -5.84 -29.89 31.92
CA ILE A 64 -5.93 -30.74 33.12
C ILE A 64 -7.25 -31.52 33.10
N LYS A 65 -7.16 -32.86 33.15
CA LYS A 65 -8.35 -33.71 33.24
C LYS A 65 -9.03 -33.58 34.62
N PRO A 66 -10.35 -33.80 34.71
CA PRO A 66 -11.07 -33.79 35.99
C PRO A 66 -10.40 -34.68 37.05
N GLY A 67 -10.21 -34.14 38.26
CA GLY A 67 -9.58 -34.84 39.39
C GLY A 67 -8.05 -34.91 39.37
N GLN A 68 -7.38 -34.33 38.37
CA GLN A 68 -5.92 -34.25 38.30
C GLN A 68 -5.43 -32.85 38.70
N LYS A 69 -4.17 -32.76 39.16
CA LYS A 69 -3.51 -31.48 39.50
C LYS A 69 -2.62 -30.92 38.39
N TRP A 70 -2.33 -31.73 37.37
CA TRP A 70 -1.51 -31.31 36.23
C TRP A 70 -1.93 -32.06 34.97
N GLY A 71 -1.52 -31.53 33.82
CA GLY A 71 -1.82 -32.10 32.52
C GLY A 71 -0.77 -31.70 31.49
N ILE A 72 -0.66 -32.51 30.45
CA ILE A 72 0.16 -32.26 29.28
C ILE A 72 -0.66 -32.62 28.03
N GLU A 73 -0.55 -31.79 27.00
CA GLU A 73 -1.21 -32.03 25.72
C GLU A 73 -0.24 -31.76 24.57
N LEU A 74 -0.13 -32.74 23.67
CA LEU A 74 0.51 -32.60 22.38
C LEU A 74 -0.59 -32.62 21.30
N LYS A 75 -0.73 -31.53 20.57
CA LYS A 75 -1.66 -31.41 19.44
C LYS A 75 -0.88 -31.23 18.14
N THR A 76 -1.17 -32.06 17.16
CA THR A 76 -0.57 -31.98 15.82
C THR A 76 -1.66 -31.89 14.76
N GLU A 77 -1.47 -31.07 13.75
CA GLU A 77 -2.36 -30.95 12.60
C GLU A 77 -1.53 -30.99 11.32
N THR A 78 -2.07 -31.64 10.30
CA THR A 78 -1.57 -31.48 8.93
C THR A 78 -2.72 -31.31 7.97
N ALA A 79 -2.51 -30.48 6.96
CA ALA A 79 -3.47 -30.28 5.89
C ALA A 79 -2.82 -30.48 4.52
N ASN A 80 -3.67 -30.59 3.51
CA ASN A 80 -3.27 -30.68 2.12
C ASN A 80 -3.54 -29.34 1.40
N ASN A 81 -3.50 -29.30 0.08
CA ASN A 81 -3.65 -28.09 -0.74
C ASN A 81 -2.58 -27.00 -0.53
N SER A 82 -1.38 -27.37 -0.10
CA SER A 82 -0.22 -26.47 -0.01
C SER A 82 1.05 -27.09 -0.59
N ILE A 83 2.00 -26.25 -0.97
CA ILE A 83 3.33 -26.64 -1.45
C ILE A 83 4.38 -25.67 -0.93
N LYS A 84 5.60 -26.15 -0.61
CA LYS A 84 6.67 -25.32 -0.06
C LYS A 84 6.85 -24.06 -0.91
N ALA A 85 6.73 -22.88 -0.28
CA ALA A 85 6.93 -21.61 -0.96
C ALA A 85 8.31 -21.54 -1.63
N HIS A 86 8.36 -20.80 -2.73
CA HIS A 86 9.61 -20.47 -3.38
C HIS A 86 10.36 -19.44 -2.53
N SER A 87 11.69 -19.51 -2.56
CA SER A 87 12.49 -18.42 -2.04
C SER A 87 12.31 -17.20 -2.93
N TYR A 88 12.57 -16.01 -2.41
CA TYR A 88 12.70 -14.82 -3.25
C TYR A 88 13.93 -15.00 -4.18
N GLU A 89 13.69 -14.92 -5.49
CA GLU A 89 14.71 -15.14 -6.54
C GLU A 89 15.17 -13.82 -7.21
N GLY A 90 14.57 -12.69 -6.83
CA GLY A 90 14.90 -11.40 -7.42
C GLY A 90 16.23 -10.82 -6.92
N VAL A 91 16.54 -9.61 -7.38
CA VAL A 91 17.72 -8.82 -6.98
C VAL A 91 17.98 -8.94 -5.47
N PRO A 92 19.16 -9.46 -5.03
CA PRO A 92 19.49 -9.61 -3.63
C PRO A 92 19.41 -8.28 -2.89
N ILE A 93 18.82 -8.26 -1.69
CA ILE A 93 18.67 -7.05 -0.87
C ILE A 93 19.92 -6.83 -0.01
N GLY A 94 20.34 -5.57 0.14
CA GLY A 94 21.46 -5.15 0.99
C GLY A 94 22.83 -5.25 0.34
N GLN A 95 22.89 -5.38 -0.99
CA GLN A 95 24.14 -5.50 -1.75
C GLN A 95 24.28 -4.36 -2.76
N ASP A 96 25.51 -4.00 -3.13
CA ASP A 96 25.77 -2.95 -4.13
C ASP A 96 25.15 -3.35 -5.48
N TYR A 97 24.13 -2.62 -5.93
CA TYR A 97 23.38 -2.98 -7.14
C TYR A 97 24.28 -3.03 -8.37
N ARG A 98 25.35 -2.23 -8.40
CA ARG A 98 26.32 -2.20 -9.50
C ARG A 98 27.04 -3.55 -9.64
N LEU A 99 27.04 -4.39 -8.61
CA LEU A 99 27.64 -5.73 -8.66
C LEU A 99 26.61 -6.85 -8.86
N VAL A 100 25.39 -6.68 -8.34
CA VAL A 100 24.38 -7.75 -8.32
C VAL A 100 23.24 -7.58 -9.32
N SER A 101 23.01 -6.36 -9.81
CA SER A 101 22.00 -6.00 -10.80
C SER A 101 22.46 -4.76 -11.58
N PRO A 102 23.63 -4.80 -12.24
CA PRO A 102 24.11 -3.65 -13.01
C PRO A 102 23.17 -3.33 -14.17
N ASP A 103 22.37 -4.30 -14.62
CA ASP A 103 21.45 -4.25 -15.75
C ASP A 103 20.23 -3.33 -15.59
N GLY A 104 20.27 -2.40 -14.64
CA GLY A 104 19.23 -1.41 -14.41
C GLY A 104 17.98 -1.93 -13.70
N ARG A 105 17.83 -3.25 -13.48
CA ARG A 105 16.61 -3.81 -12.87
C ARG A 105 16.36 -3.35 -11.43
N ALA A 106 17.41 -2.96 -10.71
CA ALA A 106 17.30 -2.39 -9.37
C ALA A 106 16.89 -0.89 -9.38
N GLU A 107 17.00 -0.21 -10.52
CA GLU A 107 16.78 1.24 -10.64
C GLU A 107 15.35 1.60 -11.09
N LEU A 108 14.49 0.59 -11.24
CA LEU A 108 13.14 0.75 -11.82
C LEU A 108 12.09 1.26 -10.83
N ALA A 109 12.38 1.25 -9.52
CA ALA A 109 11.50 1.74 -8.47
C ALA A 109 10.04 1.21 -8.60
N GLU A 110 9.05 2.11 -8.62
CA GLU A 110 7.64 1.73 -8.75
C GLU A 110 7.31 1.02 -10.07
N TRP A 111 8.08 1.29 -11.12
CA TRP A 111 7.94 0.71 -12.46
C TRP A 111 8.54 -0.69 -12.57
N ALA A 112 9.29 -1.16 -11.55
CA ALA A 112 9.87 -2.49 -11.55
C ALA A 112 8.81 -3.57 -11.81
N LEU A 113 7.58 -3.40 -11.33
CA LEU A 113 6.49 -4.37 -11.58
C LEU A 113 6.17 -4.63 -13.05
N TYR A 114 6.49 -3.71 -13.96
CA TYR A 114 6.23 -3.87 -15.39
C TYR A 114 7.42 -4.49 -16.14
N LEU A 115 8.64 -4.19 -15.68
CA LEU A 115 9.87 -4.43 -16.44
C LEU A 115 10.77 -5.48 -15.76
N LYS A 116 10.50 -5.81 -14.49
CA LYS A 116 11.22 -6.79 -13.69
C LYS A 116 10.50 -8.14 -13.73
N ASP A 117 11.25 -9.19 -14.07
CA ASP A 117 10.74 -10.57 -14.13
C ASP A 117 11.45 -11.54 -13.16
N ASP A 118 12.51 -11.12 -12.47
CA ASP A 118 13.30 -11.98 -11.58
C ASP A 118 12.70 -12.21 -10.20
N ASP A 119 11.73 -11.39 -9.78
CA ASP A 119 10.96 -11.64 -8.57
C ASP A 119 9.65 -12.40 -8.85
N ARG A 120 9.52 -12.95 -10.07
CA ARG A 120 8.35 -13.69 -10.55
C ARG A 120 8.67 -15.15 -10.79
N ILE A 121 7.68 -15.98 -10.53
CA ILE A 121 7.80 -17.43 -10.70
C ILE A 121 6.67 -17.96 -11.57
N SER A 122 6.92 -19.06 -12.27
CA SER A 122 5.86 -19.81 -12.95
C SER A 122 5.04 -20.61 -11.91
N PRO A 123 3.73 -20.35 -11.76
CA PRO A 123 2.90 -21.07 -10.80
C PRO A 123 2.90 -22.58 -11.07
N ARG A 124 3.06 -23.39 -10.01
CA ARG A 124 3.05 -24.85 -10.14
C ARG A 124 1.61 -25.34 -10.37
N LYS A 125 1.42 -26.30 -11.30
CA LYS A 125 0.14 -26.97 -11.58
C LYS A 125 -0.07 -28.28 -10.80
N LYS A 126 1.03 -28.83 -10.25
CA LYS A 126 1.10 -30.15 -9.61
C LYS A 126 1.73 -30.00 -8.22
N GLY A 127 1.56 -31.03 -7.39
CA GLY A 127 2.11 -31.05 -6.02
C GLY A 127 1.13 -30.65 -4.93
N ARG A 128 -0.10 -30.22 -5.28
CA ARG A 128 -1.23 -30.21 -4.35
C ARG A 128 -1.54 -31.62 -3.86
N ASN A 129 -2.25 -31.72 -2.73
CA ASN A 129 -2.69 -32.98 -2.09
C ASN A 129 -1.58 -33.83 -1.45
N LYS A 130 -0.39 -33.27 -1.21
CA LYS A 130 0.62 -33.94 -0.39
C LYS A 130 0.40 -33.60 1.09
N PRO A 131 0.26 -34.59 1.99
CA PRO A 131 0.24 -34.32 3.42
C PRO A 131 1.60 -33.76 3.86
N LEU A 132 1.66 -33.20 5.05
CA LEU A 132 2.86 -32.66 5.67
C LEU A 132 3.47 -31.42 5.00
N ARG A 133 2.67 -30.67 4.22
CA ARG A 133 3.07 -29.38 3.61
C ARG A 133 2.38 -28.15 4.22
N ASP A 134 1.39 -28.42 5.05
CA ASP A 134 0.82 -27.54 6.05
C ASP A 134 0.86 -28.35 7.34
N ASN A 135 1.65 -27.90 8.32
CA ASN A 135 1.84 -28.60 9.59
C ASN A 135 1.71 -27.60 10.73
N ALA A 136 1.06 -28.03 11.80
CA ALA A 136 1.08 -27.34 13.07
C ALA A 136 1.32 -28.32 14.21
N ILE A 137 2.07 -27.87 15.22
CA ILE A 137 2.33 -28.59 16.45
C ILE A 137 2.15 -27.64 17.63
N ARG A 138 1.50 -28.12 18.69
CA ARG A 138 1.41 -27.45 19.98
C ARG A 138 1.77 -28.42 21.07
N LEU A 139 2.60 -27.97 22.00
CA LEU A 139 2.81 -28.62 23.29
C LEU A 139 2.34 -27.67 24.39
N ALA A 140 1.47 -28.15 25.26
CA ALA A 140 0.97 -27.41 26.41
C ALA A 140 1.15 -28.23 27.69
N LEU A 141 1.58 -27.56 28.76
CA LEU A 141 1.69 -28.10 30.11
C LEU A 141 0.95 -27.18 31.06
N ALA A 142 0.19 -27.75 31.99
CA ALA A 142 -0.53 -26.99 33.00
C ALA A 142 -0.48 -27.69 34.35
N ALA A 143 -0.50 -26.89 35.42
CA ALA A 143 -0.63 -27.36 36.78
C ALA A 143 -1.54 -26.42 37.58
N LYS A 144 -2.33 -26.98 38.50
CA LYS A 144 -3.30 -26.25 39.31
C LYS A 144 -3.45 -26.91 40.67
N ASP A 145 -3.47 -26.08 41.69
CA ASP A 145 -3.74 -26.45 43.08
C ASP A 145 -4.50 -25.30 43.78
N ASP A 146 -4.83 -25.44 45.06
CA ASP A 146 -5.63 -24.44 45.79
C ASP A 146 -5.00 -23.03 45.80
N GLY A 147 -3.67 -22.93 45.78
CA GLY A 147 -2.94 -21.66 45.83
C GLY A 147 -2.57 -21.07 44.47
N TYR A 148 -2.64 -21.84 43.38
CA TYR A 148 -2.15 -21.38 42.09
C TYR A 148 -2.71 -22.14 40.88
N GLU A 149 -2.66 -21.49 39.72
CA GLU A 149 -2.87 -22.11 38.42
C GLU A 149 -1.79 -21.61 37.46
N VAL A 150 -1.13 -22.50 36.73
CA VAL A 150 -0.07 -22.16 35.78
C VAL A 150 -0.25 -22.95 34.48
N LEU A 151 0.06 -22.30 33.35
CA LEU A 151 0.05 -22.92 32.03
C LEU A 151 1.22 -22.36 31.20
N GLY A 152 1.91 -23.25 30.51
CA GLY A 152 2.88 -22.91 29.47
C GLY A 152 2.54 -23.66 28.19
N ALA A 153 2.51 -22.96 27.06
CA ALA A 153 2.32 -23.58 25.76
C ALA A 153 3.24 -22.98 24.69
N TYR A 154 3.69 -23.84 23.78
CA TYR A 154 4.39 -23.48 22.57
C TYR A 154 3.62 -24.01 21.37
N ALA A 155 3.38 -23.14 20.39
CA ALA A 155 2.75 -23.48 19.11
C ALA A 155 3.68 -23.09 17.95
N TYR A 156 3.76 -23.97 16.96
CA TYR A 156 4.46 -23.74 15.70
C TYR A 156 3.55 -24.16 14.55
N ARG A 157 3.43 -23.31 13.53
CA ARG A 157 2.75 -23.64 12.27
C ARG A 157 3.62 -23.25 11.09
N ASN A 158 3.63 -24.09 10.06
CA ASN A 158 4.27 -23.81 8.78
C ASN A 158 3.40 -24.33 7.63
N LYS A 159 3.01 -23.40 6.76
CA LYS A 159 2.12 -23.61 5.62
C LYS A 159 2.76 -23.00 4.37
N GLY A 160 2.91 -23.82 3.33
CA GLY A 160 3.35 -23.36 2.02
C GLY A 160 2.27 -22.59 1.22
N ASN A 161 2.59 -22.20 -0.01
CA ASN A 161 1.64 -21.56 -0.93
C ASN A 161 0.47 -22.49 -1.23
N TYR A 162 -0.75 -21.95 -1.26
CA TYR A 162 -1.96 -22.74 -1.58
C TYR A 162 -2.24 -22.80 -3.09
N PHE A 163 -3.15 -23.68 -3.51
CA PHE A 163 -3.63 -23.75 -4.89
C PHE A 163 -5.04 -23.18 -5.03
N ALA A 164 -5.29 -22.48 -6.14
CA ALA A 164 -6.59 -21.96 -6.50
C ALA A 164 -7.59 -23.10 -6.83
N GLY A 165 -8.89 -22.81 -6.66
CA GLY A 165 -9.96 -23.70 -7.07
C GLY A 165 -9.97 -23.96 -8.58
N LYS A 166 -10.58 -25.06 -9.02
CA LYS A 166 -10.64 -25.46 -10.44
C LYS A 166 -11.89 -24.99 -11.20
N ARG A 167 -12.91 -24.53 -10.48
CA ARG A 167 -14.25 -24.29 -11.02
C ARG A 167 -14.67 -22.87 -10.71
N GLY A 168 -15.51 -22.29 -11.58
CA GLY A 168 -16.06 -20.95 -11.40
C GLY A 168 -15.13 -19.80 -11.82
N GLY A 169 -13.96 -20.10 -12.39
CA GLY A 169 -13.00 -19.07 -12.84
C GLY A 169 -13.57 -18.15 -13.92
N LYS A 170 -14.51 -18.62 -14.75
CA LYS A 170 -15.18 -17.79 -15.77
C LYS A 170 -15.81 -16.51 -15.22
N LYS A 171 -16.32 -16.54 -13.97
CA LYS A 171 -16.86 -15.34 -13.29
C LYS A 171 -15.79 -14.30 -12.93
N TYR A 172 -14.53 -14.71 -12.99
CA TYR A 172 -13.34 -13.96 -12.60
C TYR A 172 -12.36 -13.81 -13.77
N GLY A 173 -12.84 -13.87 -15.01
CA GLY A 173 -12.02 -13.65 -16.22
C GLY A 173 -11.21 -14.85 -16.71
N GLU A 174 -11.51 -16.07 -16.27
CA GLU A 174 -10.86 -17.27 -16.84
C GLU A 174 -11.10 -17.34 -18.36
N GLY A 175 -10.00 -17.40 -19.11
CA GLY A 175 -10.04 -17.52 -20.57
C GLY A 175 -10.21 -16.20 -21.34
N THR A 176 -10.29 -15.04 -20.66
CA THR A 176 -10.30 -13.75 -21.35
C THR A 176 -8.89 -13.36 -21.81
N THR A 177 -8.82 -12.73 -22.97
CA THR A 177 -7.59 -12.30 -23.66
C THR A 177 -7.68 -10.82 -24.03
N GLY A 178 -6.54 -10.17 -24.28
CA GLY A 178 -6.47 -8.75 -24.66
C GLY A 178 -6.17 -7.79 -23.50
N PRO A 179 -5.92 -6.50 -23.81
CA PRO A 179 -5.67 -5.46 -22.81
C PRO A 179 -6.87 -5.29 -21.85
N LEU A 180 -6.61 -4.83 -20.63
CA LEU A 180 -7.66 -4.58 -19.65
C LEU A 180 -8.46 -3.34 -20.08
N ASP A 181 -9.76 -3.51 -20.34
CA ASP A 181 -10.69 -2.40 -20.49
C ASP A 181 -11.14 -1.96 -19.09
N LEU A 182 -10.44 -0.97 -18.51
CA LEU A 182 -10.64 -0.57 -17.11
C LEU A 182 -12.00 0.11 -16.90
N ASP A 183 -12.60 0.69 -17.95
CA ASP A 183 -13.87 1.44 -17.88
C ASP A 183 -15.11 0.54 -17.82
N LYS A 184 -15.02 -0.70 -18.31
CA LYS A 184 -16.17 -1.62 -18.40
C LYS A 184 -16.31 -2.61 -17.23
N ASN A 185 -15.30 -2.74 -16.38
CA ASN A 185 -15.14 -3.94 -15.56
C ASN A 185 -15.57 -3.80 -14.08
N SER A 186 -15.47 -2.62 -13.45
CA SER A 186 -15.98 -2.29 -12.09
C SER A 186 -15.36 -0.97 -11.59
N ASP A 187 -15.93 -0.32 -10.57
CA ASP A 187 -15.27 0.74 -9.77
C ASP A 187 -13.87 0.34 -9.22
N ASP A 188 -13.58 -0.96 -9.10
CA ASP A 188 -12.23 -1.51 -8.94
C ASP A 188 -11.90 -2.41 -10.15
N PRO A 189 -11.14 -1.90 -11.13
CA PRO A 189 -10.97 -2.58 -12.41
C PRO A 189 -10.14 -3.88 -12.31
N TYR A 190 -9.61 -4.23 -11.13
CA TYR A 190 -8.72 -5.37 -10.93
C TYR A 190 -9.38 -6.62 -10.34
N ILE A 191 -10.50 -6.49 -9.62
CA ILE A 191 -11.22 -7.62 -8.99
C ILE A 191 -11.91 -8.59 -9.98
N PRO A 192 -12.53 -8.16 -11.10
CA PRO A 192 -13.31 -9.06 -11.95
C PRO A 192 -12.48 -10.02 -12.81
N LEU A 193 -11.15 -9.86 -12.86
CA LEU A 193 -10.27 -10.62 -13.75
C LEU A 193 -9.17 -11.43 -13.04
N ILE A 194 -9.30 -11.65 -11.73
CA ILE A 194 -8.28 -12.32 -10.90
C ILE A 194 -7.89 -13.73 -11.37
N ALA A 195 -8.75 -14.44 -12.10
CA ALA A 195 -8.44 -15.75 -12.68
C ALA A 195 -7.54 -15.70 -13.93
N ARG A 196 -7.23 -14.50 -14.45
CA ARG A 196 -6.15 -14.30 -15.44
C ARG A 196 -4.77 -14.35 -14.78
N ILE A 197 -4.65 -13.82 -13.56
CA ILE A 197 -3.40 -13.83 -12.77
C ILE A 197 -3.24 -15.19 -12.08
N TYR A 198 -4.21 -15.57 -11.26
CA TYR A 198 -4.20 -16.81 -10.49
C TYR A 198 -5.12 -17.83 -11.14
N LYS A 199 -4.59 -18.57 -12.11
CA LYS A 199 -5.41 -19.46 -12.95
C LYS A 199 -6.00 -20.62 -12.15
N PRO A 200 -7.19 -21.11 -12.54
CA PRO A 200 -7.82 -22.22 -11.84
C PRO A 200 -6.94 -23.47 -11.73
N GLY A 201 -6.75 -23.95 -10.51
CA GLY A 201 -5.96 -25.14 -10.20
C GLY A 201 -4.44 -24.95 -10.19
N GLU A 202 -3.94 -23.73 -10.38
CA GLU A 202 -2.52 -23.36 -10.21
C GLU A 202 -2.21 -22.94 -8.77
N GLU A 203 -0.92 -22.99 -8.42
CA GLU A 203 -0.39 -22.39 -7.20
C GLU A 203 -0.70 -20.89 -7.16
N VAL A 204 -0.92 -20.36 -5.96
CA VAL A 204 -1.00 -18.92 -5.69
C VAL A 204 0.27 -18.52 -4.93
N PRO A 205 1.31 -18.01 -5.62
CA PRO A 205 2.55 -17.55 -5.00
C PRO A 205 2.34 -16.50 -3.90
N ASN A 206 3.34 -16.36 -3.03
CA ASN A 206 3.33 -15.40 -1.93
C ASN A 206 2.10 -15.51 -1.00
N THR A 207 1.73 -16.75 -0.66
CA THR A 207 0.62 -17.06 0.28
C THR A 207 1.02 -17.96 1.44
N SER A 208 2.32 -18.30 1.54
CA SER A 208 2.85 -19.05 2.67
C SER A 208 2.72 -18.30 3.99
N TYR A 209 2.72 -19.07 5.07
CA TYR A 209 2.58 -18.59 6.43
C TYR A 209 3.39 -19.47 7.38
N GLU A 210 4.16 -18.87 8.26
CA GLU A 210 4.85 -19.52 9.37
C GLU A 210 4.57 -18.74 10.67
N SER A 211 4.23 -19.44 11.76
CA SER A 211 4.08 -18.85 13.10
C SER A 211 4.87 -19.62 14.14
N ARG A 212 5.41 -18.87 15.11
CA ARG A 212 6.01 -19.37 16.35
C ARG A 212 5.43 -18.58 17.50
N SER A 213 4.73 -19.25 18.41
CA SER A 213 4.04 -18.58 19.50
C SER A 213 4.25 -19.26 20.85
N TRP A 214 4.57 -18.44 21.85
CA TRP A 214 4.64 -18.83 23.26
C TRP A 214 3.46 -18.23 24.01
N LEU A 215 2.90 -19.00 24.95
CA LEU A 215 1.89 -18.57 25.91
C LEU A 215 2.32 -19.00 27.31
N LEU A 216 2.32 -18.04 28.24
CA LEU A 216 2.57 -18.27 29.65
C LEU A 216 1.44 -17.62 30.45
N LYS A 217 0.78 -18.41 31.30
CA LYS A 217 -0.23 -17.94 32.23
C LYS A 217 0.11 -18.36 33.64
N GLY A 218 -0.12 -17.46 34.58
CA GLY A 218 -0.03 -17.72 36.01
C GLY A 218 -1.16 -17.03 36.74
N LYS A 219 -1.73 -17.70 37.72
CA LYS A 219 -2.73 -17.15 38.64
C LYS A 219 -2.36 -17.58 40.05
N LEU A 220 -2.23 -16.63 40.94
CA LEU A 220 -2.00 -16.85 42.37
C LEU A 220 -3.29 -16.55 43.11
N HIS A 221 -3.74 -17.50 43.93
CA HIS A 221 -4.87 -17.33 44.83
C HIS A 221 -4.32 -16.99 46.21
N PHE A 222 -4.43 -15.73 46.63
CA PHE A 222 -4.01 -15.32 47.97
C PHE A 222 -4.93 -15.95 49.03
N ASN A 223 -6.22 -16.05 48.69
CA ASN A 223 -7.26 -16.76 49.41
C ASN A 223 -8.43 -17.04 48.44
N LYS A 224 -9.56 -17.52 48.95
CA LYS A 224 -10.75 -17.85 48.15
C LYS A 224 -11.41 -16.64 47.45
N TYR A 225 -11.01 -15.42 47.80
CA TYR A 225 -11.67 -14.17 47.42
C TYR A 225 -10.75 -13.20 46.69
N ALA A 226 -9.43 -13.37 46.81
CA ALA A 226 -8.42 -12.48 46.25
C ALA A 226 -7.44 -13.28 45.37
N SER A 227 -7.26 -12.84 44.12
CA SER A 227 -6.32 -13.46 43.20
C SER A 227 -5.57 -12.42 42.35
N LEU A 228 -4.37 -12.80 41.92
CA LEU A 228 -3.56 -12.07 40.96
C LEU A 228 -3.28 -12.99 39.78
N SER A 229 -3.64 -12.57 38.57
CA SER A 229 -3.35 -13.29 37.34
C SER A 229 -2.40 -12.50 36.46
N ALA A 230 -1.55 -13.20 35.73
CA ALA A 230 -0.64 -12.66 34.75
C ALA A 230 -0.64 -13.55 33.50
N ASN A 231 -0.63 -12.92 32.33
CA ASN A 231 -0.57 -13.58 31.04
C ASN A 231 0.51 -12.93 30.18
N PHE A 232 1.28 -13.74 29.49
CA PHE A 232 2.29 -13.29 28.54
C PHE A 232 2.23 -14.13 27.27
N ARG A 233 2.26 -13.46 26.12
CA ARG A 233 2.30 -14.07 24.80
C ARG A 233 3.38 -13.41 23.96
N ASP A 234 4.21 -14.23 23.32
CA ASP A 234 5.21 -13.81 22.33
C ASP A 234 4.89 -14.54 21.02
N THR A 235 4.69 -13.82 19.93
CA THR A 235 4.31 -14.39 18.63
C THR A 235 5.12 -13.75 17.52
N GLN A 236 5.79 -14.60 16.74
CA GLN A 236 6.45 -14.22 15.50
C GLN A 236 5.73 -14.89 14.33
N ILE A 237 5.39 -14.10 13.31
CA ILE A 237 4.69 -14.57 12.12
C ILE A 237 5.43 -14.07 10.88
N ASN A 238 5.71 -14.98 9.96
CA ASN A 238 6.22 -14.69 8.63
C ASN A 238 5.19 -15.11 7.59
N TYR A 239 4.80 -14.22 6.68
CA TYR A 239 3.75 -14.53 5.71
C TYR A 239 3.89 -13.76 4.41
N GLY A 240 3.30 -14.32 3.34
CA GLY A 240 3.24 -13.64 2.07
C GLY A 240 2.27 -12.45 2.12
N ASP A 241 2.79 -11.26 1.86
CA ASP A 241 2.03 -10.01 1.74
C ASP A 241 2.51 -9.29 0.48
N ILE A 242 1.58 -8.81 -0.34
CA ILE A 242 1.81 -7.86 -1.43
C ILE A 242 0.67 -6.85 -1.35
N MET A 243 0.99 -5.55 -1.45
CA MET A 243 -0.03 -4.51 -1.49
C MET A 243 -0.93 -4.67 -2.74
N PRO A 244 -2.27 -4.57 -2.63
CA PRO A 244 -3.19 -4.78 -3.75
C PRO A 244 -2.91 -3.93 -4.99
N SER A 245 -2.53 -2.66 -4.83
CA SER A 245 -2.16 -1.80 -5.97
C SER A 245 -0.92 -2.30 -6.74
N ARG A 246 -0.12 -3.20 -6.15
CA ARG A 246 1.02 -3.86 -6.78
C ARG A 246 0.61 -5.14 -7.52
N LEU A 247 -0.63 -5.63 -7.32
CA LEU A 247 -1.14 -6.84 -7.99
C LEU A 247 -1.70 -6.56 -9.38
N GLY A 248 -2.22 -5.36 -9.63
CA GLY A 248 -2.79 -4.94 -10.92
C GLY A 248 -1.83 -5.02 -12.10
N TYR A 249 -0.53 -5.20 -11.85
CA TYR A 249 0.50 -5.27 -12.88
C TYR A 249 0.94 -6.71 -13.20
N ASN A 250 0.43 -7.72 -12.49
CA ASN A 250 0.63 -9.12 -12.87
C ASN A 250 -0.09 -9.48 -14.20
N TYR A 251 -1.02 -8.66 -14.70
CA TYR A 251 -1.69 -8.91 -15.98
C TYR A 251 -0.77 -8.78 -17.20
N ALA A 252 0.31 -7.99 -17.10
CA ALA A 252 1.35 -7.89 -18.12
C ALA A 252 2.37 -9.04 -18.05
N ALA A 253 2.33 -9.85 -16.98
CA ALA A 253 3.31 -10.89 -16.71
C ALA A 253 3.03 -12.14 -17.55
N ARG A 254 4.04 -12.60 -18.29
CA ARG A 254 4.01 -13.76 -19.20
C ARG A 254 3.76 -15.09 -18.48
N ASN A 255 2.54 -15.33 -17.98
CA ASN A 255 2.13 -16.50 -17.17
C ASN A 255 2.91 -16.70 -15.86
N THR A 256 3.57 -15.66 -15.36
CA THR A 256 4.31 -15.68 -14.09
C THR A 256 3.60 -14.83 -13.04
N VAL A 257 3.89 -15.07 -11.77
CA VAL A 257 3.31 -14.35 -10.64
C VAL A 257 4.41 -14.02 -9.64
N THR A 258 4.33 -12.83 -9.06
CA THR A 258 5.29 -12.31 -8.09
C THR A 258 5.42 -13.18 -6.82
N GLN A 259 6.65 -13.41 -6.37
CA GLN A 259 7.01 -14.02 -5.09
C GLN A 259 7.99 -13.09 -4.36
N TRP A 260 7.47 -12.26 -3.45
CA TRP A 260 8.27 -11.32 -2.66
C TRP A 260 8.84 -11.94 -1.39
N PRO A 261 9.83 -11.28 -0.74
CA PRO A 261 10.23 -11.61 0.62
C PRO A 261 9.03 -11.57 1.57
N LEU A 262 8.97 -12.45 2.56
CA LEU A 262 7.84 -12.53 3.48
C LEU A 262 7.80 -11.30 4.40
N ALA A 263 6.59 -10.84 4.71
CA ALA A 263 6.38 -9.90 5.80
C ALA A 263 6.75 -10.57 7.15
N ASP A 264 7.23 -9.78 8.11
CA ASP A 264 7.61 -10.22 9.46
C ASP A 264 6.80 -9.42 10.48
N VAL A 265 6.14 -10.11 11.40
CA VAL A 265 5.36 -9.51 12.48
C VAL A 265 5.80 -10.13 13.80
N LYS A 266 6.23 -9.30 14.73
CA LYS A 266 6.59 -9.68 16.10
C LYS A 266 5.67 -8.97 17.06
N GLN A 267 4.94 -9.74 17.85
CA GLN A 267 3.97 -9.24 18.79
C GLN A 267 4.23 -9.81 20.18
N LYS A 268 4.34 -8.92 21.16
CA LYS A 268 4.45 -9.28 22.57
C LYS A 268 3.28 -8.67 23.33
N THR A 269 2.55 -9.49 24.06
CA THR A 269 1.41 -9.06 24.87
C THR A 269 1.64 -9.48 26.31
N GLY A 270 1.45 -8.56 27.24
CA GLY A 270 1.40 -8.85 28.67
C GLY A 270 0.14 -8.28 29.30
N ASN A 271 -0.47 -9.00 30.23
CA ASN A 271 -1.50 -8.48 31.12
C ASN A 271 -1.28 -8.97 32.56
N VAL A 272 -1.71 -8.17 33.52
CA VAL A 272 -1.78 -8.51 34.94
C VAL A 272 -3.12 -8.00 35.47
N GLU A 273 -3.88 -8.87 36.12
CA GLU A 273 -5.19 -8.54 36.71
C GLU A 273 -5.26 -8.98 38.16
N PHE A 274 -5.62 -8.05 39.04
CA PHE A 274 -6.02 -8.30 40.42
C PHE A 274 -7.55 -8.37 40.51
N SER A 275 -8.05 -9.42 41.17
CA SER A 275 -9.48 -9.62 41.44
C SER A 275 -9.72 -9.79 42.94
N TYR A 276 -10.73 -9.12 43.49
CA TYR A 276 -11.12 -9.23 44.90
C TYR A 276 -12.65 -9.19 45.08
N ASN A 277 -13.21 -10.27 45.61
CA ASN A 277 -14.64 -10.43 45.86
C ASN A 277 -14.88 -11.14 47.21
N PRO A 278 -14.90 -10.40 48.34
CA PRO A 278 -15.09 -10.97 49.67
C PRO A 278 -16.51 -11.50 49.91
N PRO A 279 -16.68 -12.51 50.78
CA PRO A 279 -18.00 -13.06 51.09
C PRO A 279 -18.84 -12.04 51.86
N ASP A 280 -20.16 -12.17 51.75
CA ASP A 280 -21.16 -11.35 52.46
C ASP A 280 -20.99 -9.83 52.27
N ASN A 281 -20.35 -9.42 51.18
CA ASN A 281 -20.11 -8.01 50.86
C ASN A 281 -20.81 -7.61 49.56
N LYS A 282 -21.96 -6.97 49.70
CA LYS A 282 -22.74 -6.47 48.57
C LYS A 282 -22.12 -5.27 47.83
N TRP A 283 -21.06 -4.66 48.36
CA TRP A 283 -20.48 -3.43 47.79
C TRP A 283 -19.31 -3.69 46.86
N LEU A 284 -18.65 -4.85 46.99
CA LEU A 284 -17.32 -5.05 46.44
C LEU A 284 -17.21 -6.36 45.65
N ASP A 285 -17.08 -6.21 44.34
CA ASP A 285 -16.53 -7.21 43.42
C ASP A 285 -15.60 -6.42 42.52
N LEU A 286 -14.34 -6.32 42.93
CA LEU A 286 -13.32 -5.44 42.36
C LEU A 286 -12.45 -6.19 41.36
N LYS A 287 -12.19 -5.54 40.22
CA LYS A 287 -11.15 -5.93 39.26
C LYS A 287 -10.32 -4.74 38.82
N ILE A 288 -9.00 -4.93 38.84
CA ILE A 288 -8.03 -3.94 38.37
C ILE A 288 -7.06 -4.64 37.44
N GLY A 289 -6.94 -4.17 36.20
CA GLY A 289 -6.07 -4.75 35.19
C GLY A 289 -5.09 -3.75 34.62
N ILE A 290 -3.88 -4.19 34.33
CA ILE A 290 -2.90 -3.46 33.51
C ILE A 290 -2.47 -4.36 32.36
N TRP A 291 -2.18 -3.76 31.21
CA TRP A 291 -1.80 -4.51 30.02
C TRP A 291 -0.95 -3.67 29.09
N ALA A 292 -0.14 -4.36 28.28
CA ALA A 292 0.65 -3.76 27.23
C ALA A 292 0.76 -4.72 26.04
N VAL A 293 0.76 -4.14 24.83
CA VAL A 293 1.05 -4.82 23.57
C VAL A 293 2.16 -4.05 22.87
N LYS A 294 3.21 -4.77 22.49
CA LYS A 294 4.29 -4.26 21.67
C LYS A 294 4.24 -4.97 20.33
N ASN A 295 4.09 -4.21 19.25
CA ASN A 295 4.13 -4.74 17.89
C ASN A 295 5.32 -4.14 17.15
N ASP A 296 6.15 -4.97 16.55
CA ASP A 296 7.19 -4.60 15.59
C ASP A 296 6.88 -5.34 14.28
N THR A 297 6.71 -4.60 13.18
CA THR A 297 6.27 -5.16 11.90
C THR A 297 7.10 -4.65 10.74
N ALA A 298 7.29 -5.51 9.74
CA ALA A 298 7.87 -5.23 8.44
C ALA A 298 6.92 -5.83 7.40
N THR A 299 6.01 -5.01 6.86
CA THR A 299 4.97 -5.46 5.92
C THR A 299 5.24 -4.94 4.52
N ASN A 300 4.92 -5.71 3.48
CA ASN A 300 5.18 -5.34 2.08
C ASN A 300 4.11 -4.37 1.56
N THR A 301 4.03 -3.24 2.24
CA THR A 301 3.03 -2.21 2.02
C THR A 301 3.65 -0.84 1.82
N SER A 302 4.90 -0.74 1.41
CA SER A 302 5.47 0.47 0.82
C SER A 302 5.36 0.40 -0.72
N GLY A 303 5.60 1.52 -1.39
CA GLY A 303 5.43 1.65 -2.85
C GLY A 303 6.55 1.08 -3.71
N GLY A 304 7.72 0.77 -3.13
CA GLY A 304 8.84 0.18 -3.88
C GLY A 304 8.67 -1.31 -4.15
N SER A 305 9.69 -1.89 -4.76
CA SER A 305 9.84 -3.33 -5.01
C SER A 305 11.03 -3.89 -4.25
N PRO A 306 11.05 -5.20 -3.97
CA PRO A 306 12.22 -5.84 -3.37
C PRO A 306 13.46 -5.64 -4.22
N GLY A 307 14.55 -5.18 -3.59
CA GLY A 307 15.84 -5.02 -4.24
C GLY A 307 15.99 -3.73 -5.04
N ASP A 308 15.03 -2.80 -4.98
CA ASP A 308 15.18 -1.48 -5.61
C ASP A 308 16.26 -0.66 -4.90
N VAL A 309 16.89 0.26 -5.62
CA VAL A 309 17.78 1.26 -5.03
C VAL A 309 17.07 2.60 -4.83
N LEU A 310 17.58 3.36 -3.87
CA LEU A 310 17.15 4.74 -3.63
C LEU A 310 17.99 5.76 -4.39
N PHE A 311 19.21 5.34 -4.75
CA PHE A 311 20.20 6.13 -5.44
C PHE A 311 20.87 5.28 -6.52
N SER A 312 21.03 5.85 -7.69
CA SER A 312 21.80 5.28 -8.79
C SER A 312 23.09 6.04 -9.02
N ASP A 313 23.99 5.44 -9.80
CA ASP A 313 25.31 5.94 -10.14
C ASP A 313 25.29 6.26 -11.64
N TYR A 314 25.27 7.55 -11.95
CA TYR A 314 25.23 8.08 -13.31
C TYR A 314 26.30 7.45 -14.21
N ASN A 315 27.48 7.17 -13.66
CA ASN A 315 28.58 6.59 -14.44
C ASN A 315 28.25 5.17 -14.89
N THR A 316 27.53 4.40 -14.07
CA THR A 316 27.12 3.04 -14.46
C THR A 316 26.07 3.05 -15.57
N GLN A 317 25.16 4.01 -15.56
CA GLN A 317 24.22 4.22 -16.67
C GLN A 317 24.97 4.55 -17.96
N MET A 318 25.99 5.41 -17.88
CA MET A 318 26.83 5.75 -19.03
C MET A 318 27.64 4.56 -19.56
N ILE A 319 28.16 3.71 -18.67
CA ILE A 319 28.82 2.46 -19.04
C ILE A 319 27.83 1.52 -19.76
N GLY A 320 26.56 1.52 -19.37
CA GLY A 320 25.49 0.79 -20.05
C GLY A 320 25.33 1.24 -21.51
N THR A 321 25.21 2.55 -21.74
CA THR A 321 25.14 3.13 -23.09
C THR A 321 26.38 2.80 -23.92
N LEU A 322 27.59 2.91 -23.35
CA LEU A 322 28.82 2.54 -24.06
C LEU A 322 28.88 1.04 -24.40
N SER A 323 28.36 0.18 -23.52
CA SER A 323 28.28 -1.26 -23.78
C SER A 323 27.30 -1.59 -24.90
N GLN A 324 26.23 -0.81 -25.00
CA GLN A 324 25.24 -0.92 -26.07
C GLN A 324 25.85 -0.56 -27.44
N ILE A 325 26.70 0.48 -27.49
CA ILE A 325 27.45 0.85 -28.69
C ILE A 325 28.43 -0.25 -29.10
N ASP A 326 29.16 -0.82 -28.14
CA ASP A 326 30.06 -1.95 -28.41
C ASP A 326 29.31 -3.18 -28.92
N LEU A 327 28.12 -3.45 -28.37
CA LEU A 327 27.25 -4.52 -28.85
C LEU A 327 26.79 -4.27 -30.28
N ALA A 328 26.46 -3.02 -30.64
CA ALA A 328 26.07 -2.65 -32.00
C ALA A 328 27.20 -2.88 -33.02
N ASN A 329 28.46 -2.78 -32.62
CA ASN A 329 29.60 -3.14 -33.49
C ASN A 329 29.62 -4.64 -33.82
N GLU A 330 29.08 -5.50 -32.94
CA GLU A 330 29.00 -6.95 -33.16
C GLU A 330 27.69 -7.39 -33.83
N PHE A 331 26.56 -6.73 -33.56
CA PHE A 331 25.21 -7.17 -33.96
C PHE A 331 24.41 -6.18 -34.82
N GLY A 332 24.96 -5.00 -35.13
CA GLY A 332 24.28 -3.94 -35.88
C GLY A 332 23.02 -3.43 -35.17
N ASP A 333 22.00 -3.05 -35.95
CA ASP A 333 20.74 -2.45 -35.46
C ASP A 333 19.99 -3.35 -34.45
N LYS A 334 20.19 -4.68 -34.54
CA LYS A 334 19.61 -5.66 -33.61
C LYS A 334 20.04 -5.43 -32.16
N ALA A 335 21.16 -4.75 -31.93
CA ALA A 335 21.55 -4.35 -30.59
C ALA A 335 20.50 -3.40 -30.01
N TYR A 336 20.07 -2.39 -30.76
CA TYR A 336 19.12 -1.36 -30.33
C TYR A 336 17.65 -1.83 -30.33
N GLU A 337 17.31 -2.78 -31.21
CA GLU A 337 15.94 -3.29 -31.40
C GLU A 337 15.78 -4.71 -30.84
N LEU A 338 16.27 -4.94 -29.63
CA LEU A 338 16.25 -6.26 -28.98
C LEU A 338 14.84 -6.86 -28.85
N ASP A 339 13.81 -6.03 -28.68
CA ASP A 339 12.41 -6.41 -28.61
C ASP A 339 11.85 -6.94 -29.95
N GLN A 340 12.46 -6.55 -31.08
CA GLN A 340 12.09 -7.01 -32.42
C GLN A 340 12.72 -8.37 -32.78
N VAL A 341 13.66 -8.87 -31.98
CA VAL A 341 14.32 -10.18 -32.18
C VAL A 341 13.37 -11.31 -31.78
N LYS A 342 12.64 -11.86 -32.75
CA LYS A 342 11.62 -12.90 -32.54
C LYS A 342 12.19 -14.28 -32.18
N ASP A 343 13.43 -14.59 -32.57
CA ASP A 343 14.07 -15.87 -32.22
C ASP A 343 14.55 -15.84 -30.75
N PRO A 344 14.00 -16.69 -29.87
CA PRO A 344 14.38 -16.71 -28.45
C PRO A 344 15.85 -17.05 -28.21
N VAL A 345 16.47 -17.83 -29.11
CA VAL A 345 17.88 -18.23 -28.96
C VAL A 345 18.79 -17.06 -29.29
N GLU A 346 18.57 -16.40 -30.43
CA GLU A 346 19.32 -15.22 -30.82
C GLU A 346 19.07 -14.04 -29.87
N TYR A 347 17.83 -13.82 -29.44
CA TYR A 347 17.49 -12.82 -28.40
C TYR A 347 18.33 -13.03 -27.14
N LYS A 348 18.36 -14.27 -26.65
CA LYS A 348 19.13 -14.62 -25.45
C LYS A 348 20.63 -14.42 -25.68
N ARG A 349 21.16 -14.82 -26.84
CA ARG A 349 22.57 -14.67 -27.18
C ARG A 349 23.01 -13.19 -27.19
N ILE A 350 22.25 -12.31 -27.84
CA ILE A 350 22.55 -10.87 -27.89
C ILE A 350 22.50 -10.27 -26.47
N LYS A 351 21.47 -10.63 -25.70
CA LYS A 351 21.31 -10.17 -24.31
C LYS A 351 22.43 -10.66 -23.38
N ASP A 352 22.80 -11.94 -23.46
CA ASP A 352 23.89 -12.51 -22.66
C ASP A 352 25.22 -11.80 -23.02
N ARG A 353 25.46 -11.53 -24.31
CA ARG A 353 26.66 -10.83 -24.78
C ARG A 353 26.73 -9.37 -24.30
N PHE A 354 25.61 -8.66 -24.31
CA PHE A 354 25.52 -7.32 -23.72
C PHE A 354 25.97 -7.35 -22.25
N TYR A 355 25.44 -8.29 -21.47
CA TYR A 355 25.80 -8.41 -20.06
C TYR A 355 27.27 -8.80 -19.84
N GLU A 356 27.87 -9.61 -20.71
CA GLU A 356 29.30 -9.90 -20.64
C GLU A 356 30.16 -8.63 -20.78
N ILE A 357 29.90 -7.84 -21.84
CA ILE A 357 30.61 -6.58 -22.11
C ILE A 357 30.43 -5.62 -20.94
N PHE A 358 29.17 -5.41 -20.56
CA PHE A 358 28.79 -4.46 -19.54
C PHE A 358 29.34 -4.84 -18.15
N ASN A 359 29.17 -6.10 -17.73
CA ASN A 359 29.72 -6.57 -16.44
C ASN A 359 31.24 -6.48 -16.39
N SER A 360 31.94 -6.68 -17.52
CA SER A 360 33.39 -6.52 -17.58
C SER A 360 33.81 -5.07 -17.32
N LYS A 361 33.15 -4.11 -17.97
CA LYS A 361 33.42 -2.68 -17.77
C LYS A 361 33.08 -2.23 -16.35
N ILE A 362 31.97 -2.71 -15.78
CA ILE A 362 31.59 -2.43 -14.40
C ILE A 362 32.63 -2.97 -13.41
N LYS A 363 33.12 -4.20 -13.60
CA LYS A 363 34.20 -4.75 -12.76
C LYS A 363 35.47 -3.91 -12.81
N GLU A 364 35.81 -3.35 -13.97
CA GLU A 364 36.94 -2.45 -14.12
C GLU A 364 36.71 -1.11 -13.43
N TYR A 365 35.54 -0.49 -13.65
CA TYR A 365 35.10 0.73 -12.99
C TYR A 365 35.20 0.62 -11.45
N MET A 366 34.74 -0.50 -10.91
CA MET A 366 34.71 -0.77 -9.47
C MET A 366 36.10 -1.01 -8.84
N LYS A 367 37.17 -1.19 -9.63
CA LYS A 367 38.55 -1.26 -9.11
C LYS A 367 39.06 0.10 -8.62
N ASN A 368 38.49 1.20 -9.10
CA ASN A 368 38.91 2.53 -8.69
C ASN A 368 38.42 2.81 -7.25
N PRO A 369 39.32 3.06 -6.29
CA PRO A 369 38.94 3.31 -4.90
C PRO A 369 37.98 4.50 -4.71
N LYS A 370 37.99 5.45 -5.65
CA LYS A 370 37.08 6.61 -5.64
C LYS A 370 35.61 6.24 -5.86
N PHE A 371 35.28 5.08 -6.43
CA PHE A 371 33.90 4.71 -6.76
C PHE A 371 33.32 3.64 -5.81
N LYS A 372 33.98 3.43 -4.66
CA LYS A 372 33.48 2.55 -3.59
C LYS A 372 32.10 3.00 -3.12
N ASN A 373 31.29 2.03 -2.71
CA ASN A 373 29.98 2.27 -2.13
C ASN A 373 30.13 2.89 -0.74
N ILE A 374 29.88 4.20 -0.65
CA ILE A 374 29.98 4.96 0.60
C ILE A 374 28.69 4.74 1.39
N ASP A 375 28.81 4.29 2.64
CA ASP A 375 27.70 4.05 3.57
C ASP A 375 26.58 3.15 3.02
N GLY A 376 26.86 2.35 1.99
CA GLY A 376 25.86 1.50 1.35
C GLY A 376 24.79 2.28 0.56
N ILE A 377 25.09 3.52 0.13
CA ILE A 377 24.15 4.36 -0.62
C ILE A 377 23.64 3.70 -1.91
N PHE A 378 24.46 2.85 -2.53
CA PHE A 378 24.12 2.05 -3.70
C PHE A 378 23.68 0.63 -3.35
N ASN A 379 23.37 0.35 -2.08
CA ASN A 379 22.80 -0.95 -1.74
C ASN A 379 21.34 -1.02 -2.17
N THR A 380 20.99 -2.14 -2.77
CA THR A 380 19.61 -2.57 -2.98
C THR A 380 18.87 -2.60 -1.64
N GLN A 381 17.61 -2.16 -1.64
CA GLN A 381 16.82 -1.91 -0.44
C GLN A 381 15.56 -2.78 -0.41
N PRO A 382 15.02 -3.06 0.77
CA PRO A 382 13.67 -3.60 0.92
C PRO A 382 12.62 -2.49 0.69
N ALA A 383 12.59 -1.87 -0.51
CA ALA A 383 11.78 -0.68 -0.79
C ALA A 383 10.26 -0.91 -0.75
N GLN A 384 9.84 -2.17 -0.86
CA GLN A 384 8.46 -2.62 -0.67
C GLN A 384 8.04 -2.66 0.81
N VAL A 385 8.98 -2.61 1.76
CA VAL A 385 8.69 -2.78 3.19
C VAL A 385 8.31 -1.46 3.86
N GLN A 386 7.21 -1.48 4.60
CA GLN A 386 6.88 -0.51 5.62
C GLN A 386 7.22 -1.11 6.99
N PHE A 387 8.11 -0.45 7.72
CA PHE A 387 8.40 -0.78 9.10
C PHE A 387 7.39 -0.04 9.99
N ALA A 388 6.81 -0.72 10.98
CA ALA A 388 5.92 -0.08 11.94
C ALA A 388 6.07 -0.65 13.35
N ARG A 389 6.07 0.27 14.32
CA ARG A 389 5.93 0.00 15.75
C ARG A 389 4.59 0.55 16.22
N ASP A 390 3.68 -0.34 16.61
CA ASP A 390 2.33 0.01 17.03
C ASP A 390 2.11 -0.53 18.45
N ASN A 391 2.30 0.32 19.46
CA ASN A 391 2.32 -0.10 20.86
C ASN A 391 1.09 0.41 21.59
N HIS A 392 0.49 -0.46 22.40
CA HIS A 392 -0.73 -0.20 23.14
C HIS A 392 -0.47 -0.48 24.61
N MET A 393 -1.00 0.34 25.49
CA MET A 393 -0.98 0.09 26.93
C MET A 393 -2.25 0.62 27.56
N GLY A 394 -2.60 0.11 28.73
CA GLY A 394 -3.68 0.70 29.48
C GLY A 394 -3.97 0.05 30.81
N ILE A 395 -5.03 0.55 31.42
CA ILE A 395 -5.47 0.20 32.76
C ILE A 395 -6.99 0.03 32.72
N THR A 396 -7.50 -1.00 33.36
CA THR A 396 -8.93 -1.24 33.57
C THR A 396 -9.24 -1.23 35.05
N PHE A 397 -10.42 -0.73 35.39
CA PHE A 397 -10.99 -0.83 36.72
C PHE A 397 -12.48 -1.16 36.58
N SER A 398 -12.97 -2.07 37.40
CA SER A 398 -14.41 -2.27 37.55
C SER A 398 -14.78 -2.71 38.95
N ASN A 399 -15.94 -2.27 39.41
CA ASN A 399 -16.57 -2.75 40.62
C ASN A 399 -18.02 -3.11 40.37
N VAL A 400 -18.48 -4.22 40.93
CA VAL A 400 -19.90 -4.58 40.95
C VAL A 400 -20.42 -4.47 42.38
N THR A 401 -21.60 -3.90 42.52
CA THR A 401 -22.35 -3.73 43.76
C THR A 401 -23.72 -4.37 43.60
N GLU A 402 -24.12 -5.18 44.55
CA GLU A 402 -25.47 -5.73 44.68
C GLU A 402 -26.32 -4.77 45.53
N LEU A 403 -27.09 -3.91 44.85
CA LEU A 403 -27.96 -2.94 45.54
C LEU A 403 -29.14 -3.66 46.23
N SER A 404 -29.62 -4.75 45.64
CA SER A 404 -30.58 -5.69 46.22
C SER A 404 -30.35 -7.10 45.61
N PRO A 405 -31.00 -8.17 46.13
CA PRO A 405 -30.88 -9.52 45.57
C PRO A 405 -31.26 -9.64 44.08
N LYS A 406 -31.99 -8.65 43.56
CA LYS A 406 -32.46 -8.59 42.17
C LYS A 406 -31.83 -7.45 41.36
N LEU A 407 -31.00 -6.60 41.96
CA LEU A 407 -30.46 -5.39 41.31
C LEU A 407 -28.97 -5.28 41.53
N ARG A 408 -28.20 -5.36 40.43
CA ARG A 408 -26.76 -5.15 40.41
C ARG A 408 -26.42 -3.84 39.73
N PHE A 409 -25.42 -3.16 40.24
CA PHE A 409 -24.84 -1.95 39.68
C PHE A 409 -23.37 -2.18 39.42
N SER A 410 -22.92 -1.97 38.19
CA SER A 410 -21.52 -2.04 37.79
C SER A 410 -21.02 -0.65 37.45
N ILE A 411 -19.84 -0.29 37.93
CA ILE A 411 -19.07 0.85 37.46
C ILE A 411 -17.79 0.34 36.83
N MET A 412 -17.41 0.90 35.69
CA MET A 412 -16.23 0.50 34.96
C MET A 412 -15.50 1.72 34.39
N THR A 413 -14.17 1.66 34.35
CA THR A 413 -13.33 2.62 33.65
C THR A 413 -12.18 1.93 32.93
N ASN A 414 -11.71 2.55 31.86
CA ASN A 414 -10.61 2.07 31.06
C ASN A 414 -9.84 3.26 30.48
N TYR A 415 -8.54 3.26 30.69
CA TYR A 415 -7.62 4.20 30.06
C TYR A 415 -6.69 3.44 29.11
N ARG A 416 -6.52 3.97 27.90
CA ARG A 416 -5.67 3.41 26.85
C ARG A 416 -4.75 4.49 26.29
N ARG A 417 -3.51 4.11 26.03
CA ARG A 417 -2.54 4.90 25.28
C ARG A 417 -1.96 4.07 24.14
N GLU A 418 -1.96 4.65 22.95
CA GLU A 418 -1.44 4.08 21.72
C GLU A 418 -0.31 4.97 21.19
N THR A 419 0.73 4.34 20.64
CA THR A 419 1.80 5.01 19.91
C THR A 419 2.06 4.28 18.61
N LEU A 420 2.06 5.00 17.50
CA LEU A 420 2.39 4.50 16.18
C LEU A 420 3.64 5.21 15.69
N ASP A 421 4.67 4.46 15.33
CA ASP A 421 5.84 4.95 14.60
C ASP A 421 6.04 4.05 13.37
N SER A 422 5.81 4.60 12.18
CA SER A 422 5.90 3.87 10.92
C SER A 422 6.80 4.60 9.94
N THR A 423 7.78 3.88 9.41
CA THR A 423 8.80 4.39 8.49
C THR A 423 9.06 3.41 7.34
N ASN A 424 9.88 3.82 6.38
CA ASN A 424 10.40 2.98 5.31
C ASN A 424 11.76 3.51 4.88
N VAL A 425 12.41 2.80 3.95
CA VAL A 425 13.76 3.11 3.49
C VAL A 425 13.89 4.49 2.84
N TYR A 426 12.78 5.10 2.36
CA TYR A 426 12.81 6.42 1.71
C TYR A 426 13.15 7.58 2.66
N GLU A 427 13.20 7.35 3.97
CA GLU A 427 13.74 8.32 4.94
C GLU A 427 15.22 8.66 4.69
N LEU A 428 15.95 7.78 3.99
CA LEU A 428 17.33 8.04 3.59
C LEU A 428 17.44 9.23 2.63
N TRP A 429 16.42 9.52 1.83
CA TRP A 429 16.41 10.74 0.98
C TRP A 429 16.48 12.01 1.83
N ASP A 430 15.77 12.04 2.95
CA ASP A 430 15.78 13.18 3.88
C ASP A 430 17.12 13.27 4.61
N LYS A 431 17.74 12.14 4.98
CA LYS A 431 19.06 12.07 5.65
C LYS A 431 20.17 12.73 4.84
N TYR A 432 20.20 12.50 3.53
CA TYR A 432 21.25 13.03 2.65
C TYR A 432 20.96 14.45 2.15
N GLN A 433 19.90 15.12 2.65
CA GLN A 433 19.52 16.50 2.28
C GLN A 433 19.45 16.72 0.76
N LEU A 434 19.06 15.69 0.01
CA LEU A 434 18.84 15.78 -1.43
C LEU A 434 17.47 16.40 -1.73
N THR A 435 16.99 17.27 -0.83
CA THR A 435 15.72 18.01 -0.89
C THR A 435 15.71 19.12 -1.93
N ALA A 436 16.86 19.44 -2.55
CA ALA A 436 16.94 20.30 -3.73
C ALA A 436 16.25 19.72 -4.98
N PHE A 437 15.77 18.48 -4.92
CA PHE A 437 15.06 17.81 -6.00
C PHE A 437 13.55 17.81 -5.70
N ASN A 438 12.87 18.85 -6.18
CA ASN A 438 11.51 19.28 -5.85
C ASN A 438 10.53 18.12 -5.62
N GLN A 439 9.82 18.24 -4.49
CA GLN A 439 8.76 17.35 -4.06
C GLN A 439 7.45 17.71 -4.76
N TYR A 440 6.69 16.66 -5.11
CA TYR A 440 5.34 16.69 -5.66
C TYR A 440 5.26 17.15 -7.13
N GLU A 441 4.36 16.49 -7.86
CA GLU A 441 4.17 16.55 -9.30
C GLU A 441 4.17 17.95 -9.91
N THR A 442 4.67 18.03 -11.15
CA THR A 442 4.42 19.09 -12.16
C THR A 442 5.05 20.47 -11.96
N ASP A 443 6.38 20.55 -11.95
CA ASP A 443 7.06 21.78 -12.40
C ASP A 443 7.66 21.58 -13.79
N ALA A 444 6.80 21.67 -14.80
CA ALA A 444 7.22 21.99 -16.17
C ALA A 444 7.61 23.48 -16.32
N LYS A 445 7.79 24.22 -15.22
CA LYS A 445 7.89 25.69 -15.22
C LYS A 445 9.15 26.27 -14.59
N THR A 446 10.04 25.45 -14.06
CA THR A 446 11.28 25.92 -13.44
C THR A 446 12.43 25.04 -13.89
N GLU A 447 13.02 25.48 -15.00
CA GLU A 447 14.38 25.14 -15.46
C GLU A 447 14.70 23.66 -15.70
N GLY A 448 14.50 23.25 -16.96
CA GLY A 448 15.31 22.22 -17.60
C GLY A 448 15.03 20.78 -17.15
N GLU A 449 15.02 19.88 -18.11
CA GLU A 449 15.06 18.43 -17.94
C GLU A 449 16.41 17.96 -17.37
N GLN A 450 16.93 18.63 -16.32
CA GLN A 450 18.16 18.22 -15.67
C GLN A 450 17.86 17.07 -14.70
N PHE A 451 18.39 15.90 -15.04
CA PHE A 451 18.43 14.73 -14.18
C PHE A 451 18.78 15.12 -12.74
N THR A 452 18.04 14.55 -11.77
CA THR A 452 18.18 14.81 -10.32
C THR A 452 19.44 14.13 -9.75
N CYS A 453 20.58 14.42 -10.36
CA CYS A 453 21.91 13.93 -10.03
C CYS A 453 22.73 15.08 -9.47
N MET A 454 23.64 14.79 -8.54
CA MET A 454 24.61 15.81 -8.13
C MET A 454 25.58 16.08 -9.29
N GLU A 455 25.55 17.29 -9.86
CA GLU A 455 26.55 17.72 -10.85
C GLU A 455 27.92 17.95 -10.18
N GLY A 456 28.98 17.52 -10.88
CA GLY A 456 30.37 17.87 -10.59
C GLY A 456 31.07 16.94 -9.58
N ASP A 457 32.05 16.17 -10.06
CA ASP A 457 33.18 15.52 -9.37
C ASP A 457 32.95 14.69 -8.08
N LEU A 458 31.72 14.59 -7.57
CA LEU A 458 31.32 13.85 -6.38
C LEU A 458 30.36 12.73 -6.76
N HIS A 459 30.93 11.57 -7.09
CA HIS A 459 30.25 10.26 -7.13
C HIS A 459 29.07 10.05 -8.10
N GLY A 460 28.63 11.03 -8.89
CA GLY A 460 27.56 10.84 -9.90
C GLY A 460 26.26 10.28 -9.30
N ILE A 461 25.98 10.57 -8.04
CA ILE A 461 24.82 10.02 -7.33
C ILE A 461 23.55 10.68 -7.86
N CYS A 462 22.64 9.86 -8.38
CA CYS A 462 21.31 10.27 -8.84
C CYS A 462 20.25 9.71 -7.90
N ARG A 463 19.24 10.52 -7.57
CA ARG A 463 18.08 10.04 -6.83
C ARG A 463 17.18 9.26 -7.78
N VAL A 464 16.76 8.06 -7.37
CA VAL A 464 15.75 7.30 -8.13
C VAL A 464 14.36 7.80 -7.74
N SER A 465 13.55 8.22 -8.71
CA SER A 465 12.19 8.70 -8.45
C SER A 465 11.25 7.56 -8.03
N ASN A 466 10.41 7.81 -7.03
CA ASN A 466 9.31 6.91 -6.65
C ASN A 466 8.16 7.77 -6.09
N SER A 467 7.10 7.91 -6.86
CA SER A 467 5.85 8.59 -6.52
C SER A 467 4.95 7.73 -5.62
N ALA A 468 5.07 6.41 -5.68
CA ALA A 468 4.29 5.45 -4.90
C ALA A 468 4.72 5.30 -3.43
N ARG A 469 5.78 6.00 -2.99
CA ARG A 469 6.31 5.85 -1.62
C ARG A 469 5.28 6.20 -0.55
N SER A 470 5.30 5.41 0.52
CA SER A 470 4.52 5.68 1.72
C SER A 470 5.20 6.78 2.55
N GLY A 471 4.44 7.71 3.12
CA GLY A 471 5.00 8.69 4.05
C GLY A 471 5.32 8.08 5.43
N ASN A 472 6.31 8.65 6.13
CA ASN A 472 6.53 8.38 7.55
C ASN A 472 5.30 8.84 8.36
N ARG A 473 4.82 8.00 9.29
CA ARG A 473 3.67 8.28 10.14
C ARG A 473 4.07 8.10 11.58
N LYS A 474 3.89 9.14 12.39
CA LYS A 474 4.12 9.07 13.82
C LYS A 474 2.94 9.68 14.55
N GLY A 475 2.41 9.00 15.54
CA GLY A 475 1.23 9.47 16.23
C GLY A 475 1.10 8.89 17.63
N ASN A 476 0.32 9.57 18.46
CA ASN A 476 -0.15 8.99 19.70
C ASN A 476 -1.65 9.25 19.87
N ARG A 477 -2.31 8.34 20.58
CA ARG A 477 -3.71 8.48 20.97
C ARG A 477 -3.85 8.12 22.43
N ASN A 478 -4.59 8.94 23.17
CA ASN A 478 -5.02 8.63 24.51
C ASN A 478 -6.54 8.54 24.49
N GLU A 479 -7.09 7.51 25.10
CA GLU A 479 -8.51 7.29 25.20
C GLU A 479 -8.90 6.93 26.63
N PHE A 480 -9.93 7.60 27.12
CA PHE A 480 -10.55 7.32 28.40
C PHE A 480 -12.01 6.92 28.16
N ASN A 481 -12.38 5.79 28.74
CA ASN A 481 -13.73 5.26 28.75
C ASN A 481 -14.20 5.15 30.20
N ALA A 482 -15.41 5.61 30.47
CA ALA A 482 -16.10 5.40 31.74
C ALA A 482 -17.53 4.93 31.47
N GLY A 483 -18.07 4.12 32.34
CA GLY A 483 -19.42 3.61 32.15
C GLY A 483 -20.01 3.01 33.41
N PHE A 484 -21.33 2.88 33.38
CA PHE A 484 -22.09 2.22 34.42
C PHE A 484 -23.20 1.37 33.82
N LYS A 485 -23.61 0.33 34.54
CA LYS A 485 -24.66 -0.60 34.12
C LYS A 485 -25.49 -1.05 35.32
N PHE A 486 -26.80 -1.04 35.16
CA PHE A 486 -27.76 -1.70 36.04
C PHE A 486 -28.23 -3.01 35.40
N GLU A 487 -28.24 -4.07 36.19
CA GLU A 487 -28.82 -5.38 35.84
C GLU A 487 -29.94 -5.67 36.84
N TYR A 488 -31.19 -5.66 36.37
CA TYR A 488 -32.38 -5.88 37.20
C TYR A 488 -33.10 -7.16 36.76
N SER A 489 -33.21 -8.12 37.67
CA SER A 489 -33.90 -9.40 37.46
C SER A 489 -35.16 -9.47 38.32
N PRO A 490 -36.28 -8.82 37.92
CA PRO A 490 -37.51 -8.84 38.70
C PRO A 490 -38.09 -10.24 38.89
N THR A 491 -37.88 -11.12 37.90
CA THR A 491 -38.27 -12.54 37.88
C THR A 491 -37.09 -13.39 37.40
N ASP A 492 -37.20 -14.72 37.53
CA ASP A 492 -36.13 -15.64 37.11
C ASP A 492 -35.99 -15.75 35.58
N TRP A 493 -36.98 -15.27 34.81
CA TRP A 493 -37.00 -15.32 33.35
C TRP A 493 -36.70 -13.97 32.68
N LEU A 494 -36.74 -12.85 33.41
CA LEU A 494 -36.59 -11.51 32.87
C LEU A 494 -35.34 -10.83 33.44
N LEU A 495 -34.40 -10.46 32.55
CA LEU A 495 -33.26 -9.60 32.87
C LEU A 495 -33.41 -8.29 32.09
N LEU A 496 -33.43 -7.17 32.82
CA LEU A 496 -33.42 -5.82 32.27
C LEU A 496 -32.03 -5.21 32.48
N THR A 497 -31.42 -4.72 31.40
CA THR A 497 -30.11 -4.06 31.44
C THR A 497 -30.21 -2.64 30.93
N ALA A 498 -29.74 -1.68 31.73
CA ALA A 498 -29.69 -0.27 31.34
C ALA A 498 -28.35 0.33 31.80
N GLY A 499 -27.72 1.12 30.95
CA GLY A 499 -26.41 1.71 31.27
C GLY A 499 -25.97 2.75 30.26
N MET A 500 -24.86 3.41 30.57
CA MET A 500 -24.26 4.43 29.72
C MET A 500 -22.75 4.26 29.65
N LYS A 501 -22.17 4.55 28.49
CA LYS A 501 -20.72 4.66 28.27
C LYS A 501 -20.40 6.06 27.79
N TYR A 502 -19.38 6.65 28.40
CA TYR A 502 -18.72 7.88 27.97
C TYR A 502 -17.34 7.53 27.43
N THR A 503 -17.00 8.09 26.27
CA THR A 503 -15.70 7.93 25.62
C THR A 503 -15.14 9.30 25.29
N HIS A 504 -13.92 9.57 25.73
CA HIS A 504 -13.14 10.74 25.34
C HIS A 504 -11.80 10.28 24.78
N TYR A 505 -11.41 10.81 23.62
CA TYR A 505 -10.10 10.53 23.04
C TYR A 505 -9.41 11.82 22.58
N LYS A 506 -8.08 11.79 22.61
CA LYS A 506 -7.21 12.82 22.04
C LYS A 506 -6.10 12.13 21.26
N SER A 507 -6.02 12.43 19.98
CA SER A 507 -4.95 11.99 19.09
C SER A 507 -4.05 13.16 18.71
N LYS A 508 -2.76 12.90 18.52
CA LYS A 508 -1.78 13.87 18.05
C LYS A 508 -0.93 13.26 16.93
N ASP A 509 -0.92 13.91 15.78
CA ASP A 509 0.05 13.64 14.72
C ASP A 509 1.40 14.25 15.13
N ARG A 510 2.41 13.39 15.30
CA ARG A 510 3.79 13.79 15.59
C ARG A 510 4.63 13.87 14.33
N GLY A 511 4.31 13.08 13.30
CA GLY A 511 5.09 13.02 12.07
C GLY A 511 5.05 14.34 11.32
N LEU A 512 3.87 14.95 11.20
CA LEU A 512 3.72 16.27 10.60
C LEU A 512 4.42 17.36 11.41
N GLN A 513 4.32 17.33 12.75
CA GLN A 513 4.99 18.31 13.62
C GLN A 513 6.51 18.21 13.54
N GLU A 514 7.07 16.99 13.54
CA GLU A 514 8.50 16.76 13.38
C GLU A 514 8.98 17.26 12.00
N LYS A 515 8.19 17.07 10.94
CA LYS A 515 8.50 17.64 9.62
C LYS A 515 8.50 19.17 9.65
N ILE A 516 7.44 19.80 10.16
CA ILE A 516 7.32 21.26 10.22
C ILE A 516 8.44 21.88 11.07
N ALA A 517 8.77 21.29 12.22
CA ALA A 517 9.81 21.80 13.11
C ALA A 517 11.22 21.75 12.49
N ASN A 518 11.44 20.84 11.54
CA ASN A 518 12.72 20.67 10.86
C ASN A 518 12.80 21.42 9.52
N LEU A 519 11.69 22.00 9.03
CA LEU A 519 11.72 22.88 7.86
C LEU A 519 12.43 24.18 8.26
N LYS A 520 13.49 24.55 7.53
CA LYS A 520 14.03 25.91 7.65
C LYS A 520 12.99 26.88 7.10
N GLN A 521 12.88 28.07 7.70
CA GLN A 521 11.96 29.10 7.23
C GLN A 521 12.22 29.48 5.75
N GLU A 522 13.46 29.33 5.30
CA GLU A 522 13.94 29.54 3.93
C GLU A 522 13.50 28.43 2.95
N GLU A 523 13.16 27.23 3.45
CA GLU A 523 12.72 26.06 2.67
C GLU A 523 11.19 25.99 2.53
N VAL A 524 10.46 26.86 3.23
CA VAL A 524 9.00 26.98 3.07
C VAL A 524 8.73 27.82 1.82
N LEU A 525 8.55 27.17 0.68
CA LEU A 525 7.98 27.79 -0.52
C LEU A 525 6.54 28.20 -0.23
N THR A 526 6.38 29.43 0.25
CA THR A 526 5.09 30.10 0.18
C THR A 526 5.06 30.86 -1.12
N GLU A 527 4.07 30.58 -1.97
CA GLU A 527 3.79 31.42 -3.13
C GLU A 527 3.66 32.87 -2.62
N SER A 528 4.64 33.70 -2.96
CA SER A 528 4.70 35.11 -2.58
C SER A 528 3.64 35.91 -3.33
N ARG A 529 3.14 35.35 -4.44
CA ARG A 529 2.15 35.93 -5.34
C ARG A 529 1.30 34.85 -6.01
N ILE A 530 0.01 35.11 -6.17
CA ILE A 530 -0.91 34.30 -6.97
C ILE A 530 -1.10 34.98 -8.33
N PRO A 531 -0.74 34.33 -9.46
CA PRO A 531 -0.92 34.91 -10.79
C PRO A 531 -2.35 34.73 -11.32
N PHE A 532 -2.89 35.80 -11.90
CA PHE A 532 -4.11 35.82 -12.72
C PHE A 532 -3.71 36.21 -14.14
N THR A 533 -3.80 35.28 -15.08
CA THR A 533 -3.50 35.56 -16.48
C THR A 533 -4.75 36.03 -17.21
N VAL A 534 -4.71 37.27 -17.68
CA VAL A 534 -5.71 37.85 -18.57
C VAL A 534 -5.18 37.73 -19.99
N ARG A 535 -5.97 37.12 -20.88
CA ARG A 535 -5.63 36.97 -22.29
C ARG A 535 -6.72 37.59 -23.16
N LYS A 536 -6.32 38.19 -24.27
CA LYS A 536 -7.21 38.75 -25.27
C LYS A 536 -7.16 37.86 -26.51
N LEU A 537 -8.30 37.59 -27.13
CA LEU A 537 -8.32 36.87 -28.42
C LEU A 537 -7.70 37.76 -29.52
N LYS A 538 -6.95 37.14 -30.43
CA LYS A 538 -6.47 37.82 -31.65
C LYS A 538 -7.67 38.30 -32.47
N GLN A 539 -7.62 39.54 -32.93
CA GLN A 539 -8.53 39.99 -33.98
C GLN A 539 -7.97 39.55 -35.32
N VAL A 540 -8.62 38.58 -35.95
CA VAL A 540 -8.27 38.07 -37.27
C VAL A 540 -9.34 38.45 -38.28
N ALA A 541 -8.99 38.39 -39.58
CA ALA A 541 -9.94 38.67 -40.63
C ALA A 541 -11.13 37.69 -40.57
N PRO A 542 -12.36 38.12 -40.93
CA PRO A 542 -13.54 37.24 -40.95
C PRO A 542 -13.34 35.98 -41.81
N GLU A 543 -12.57 36.08 -42.89
CA GLU A 543 -12.24 34.97 -43.80
C GLU A 543 -11.45 33.87 -43.06
N ILE A 544 -10.37 34.23 -42.37
CA ILE A 544 -9.58 33.30 -41.53
C ILE A 544 -10.44 32.62 -40.46
N THR A 545 -11.37 33.37 -39.86
CA THR A 545 -12.30 32.82 -38.86
C THR A 545 -13.23 31.79 -39.50
N GLN A 546 -13.75 32.11 -40.68
CA GLN A 546 -14.65 31.23 -41.41
C GLN A 546 -13.93 29.96 -41.87
N ASP A 547 -12.68 30.08 -42.31
CA ASP A 547 -11.84 28.97 -42.76
C ASP A 547 -11.46 28.05 -41.59
N TYR A 548 -11.14 28.61 -40.42
CA TYR A 548 -10.98 27.87 -39.16
C TYR A 548 -12.24 27.08 -38.79
N ILE A 549 -13.41 27.73 -38.82
CA ILE A 549 -14.70 27.08 -38.52
C ILE A 549 -15.00 25.97 -39.53
N ASN A 550 -14.68 26.19 -40.81
CA ASN A 550 -14.86 25.18 -41.85
C ASN A 550 -13.95 23.97 -41.62
N PHE A 551 -12.68 24.20 -41.25
CA PHE A 551 -11.73 23.16 -40.87
C PHE A 551 -12.25 22.31 -39.69
N GLU A 552 -12.62 22.96 -38.58
CA GLU A 552 -13.12 22.27 -37.39
C GLU A 552 -14.41 21.49 -37.69
N ARG A 553 -15.32 22.08 -38.48
CA ARG A 553 -16.55 21.40 -38.92
C ARG A 553 -16.24 20.17 -39.77
N LYS A 554 -15.30 20.26 -40.71
CA LYS A 554 -14.87 19.14 -41.56
C LYS A 554 -14.23 18.04 -40.72
N ASN A 555 -13.35 18.37 -39.78
CA ASN A 555 -12.74 17.40 -38.88
C ASN A 555 -13.76 16.72 -37.98
N TYR A 556 -14.69 17.48 -37.41
CA TYR A 556 -15.76 16.92 -36.59
C TYR A 556 -16.67 15.98 -37.41
N LEU A 557 -17.04 16.40 -38.62
CA LEU A 557 -17.84 15.57 -39.53
C LEU A 557 -17.10 14.29 -39.91
N ARG A 558 -15.81 14.37 -40.24
CA ARG A 558 -14.98 13.20 -40.53
C ARG A 558 -14.94 12.22 -39.36
N ALA A 559 -14.61 12.69 -38.16
CA ALA A 559 -14.56 11.86 -36.97
C ALA A 559 -15.92 11.22 -36.66
N SER A 560 -17.02 11.95 -36.84
CA SER A 560 -18.37 11.43 -36.65
C SER A 560 -18.72 10.33 -37.67
N LEU A 561 -18.34 10.50 -38.93
CA LEU A 561 -18.61 9.54 -40.00
C LEU A 561 -17.71 8.30 -39.88
N GLU A 562 -16.44 8.47 -39.50
CA GLU A 562 -15.52 7.36 -39.21
C GLU A 562 -16.04 6.51 -38.05
N ALA A 563 -16.50 7.14 -36.96
CA ALA A 563 -17.09 6.43 -35.82
C ALA A 563 -18.41 5.71 -36.19
N GLU A 564 -19.23 6.29 -37.06
CA GLU A 564 -20.43 5.64 -37.59
C GLU A 564 -20.06 4.42 -38.44
N PHE A 565 -19.08 4.55 -39.34
CA PHE A 565 -18.59 3.46 -40.17
C PHE A 565 -18.03 2.31 -39.32
N GLU A 566 -17.18 2.60 -38.34
CA GLU A 566 -16.61 1.60 -37.43
C GLU A 566 -17.67 0.82 -36.65
N LYS A 567 -18.80 1.46 -36.35
CA LYS A 567 -19.94 0.81 -35.69
C LYS A 567 -20.68 -0.15 -36.61
N LEU A 568 -20.76 0.15 -37.91
CA LEU A 568 -21.40 -0.68 -38.92
C LEU A 568 -20.47 -1.76 -39.47
N HIS A 569 -19.16 -1.50 -39.47
CA HIS A 569 -18.11 -2.31 -40.06
C HIS A 569 -16.96 -2.51 -39.06
N PRO A 570 -16.97 -3.62 -38.29
CA PRO A 570 -15.94 -3.89 -37.29
C PRO A 570 -14.52 -3.91 -37.89
N ILE A 571 -13.58 -3.29 -37.19
CA ILE A 571 -12.17 -3.16 -37.61
C ILE A 571 -11.52 -4.55 -37.71
N PRO A 572 -10.89 -4.90 -38.85
CA PRO A 572 -10.09 -6.12 -39.00
C PRO A 572 -8.83 -6.13 -38.12
N ALA A 573 -8.12 -7.26 -38.03
CA ALA A 573 -6.85 -7.32 -37.29
C ALA A 573 -5.77 -6.47 -37.98
N ASP A 574 -4.89 -5.85 -37.19
CA ASP A 574 -3.86 -4.88 -37.64
C ASP A 574 -2.89 -5.43 -38.70
N ASP A 575 -2.71 -6.75 -38.78
CA ASP A 575 -1.80 -7.45 -39.71
C ASP A 575 -2.53 -8.14 -40.87
N SER A 576 -3.83 -7.91 -41.03
CA SER A 576 -4.66 -8.56 -42.03
C SER A 576 -4.60 -7.86 -43.40
N PRO A 577 -4.53 -8.60 -44.53
CA PRO A 577 -4.65 -8.02 -45.87
C PRO A 577 -5.95 -7.24 -46.08
N GLU A 578 -6.99 -7.56 -45.30
CA GLU A 578 -8.30 -6.92 -45.34
C GLU A 578 -8.33 -5.52 -44.70
N LEU A 579 -7.36 -5.18 -43.85
CA LEU A 579 -7.29 -3.87 -43.19
C LEU A 579 -7.15 -2.73 -44.20
N GLN A 580 -6.29 -2.88 -45.21
CA GLN A 580 -6.09 -1.82 -46.21
C GLN A 580 -7.38 -1.55 -46.96
N LYS A 581 -8.09 -2.60 -47.38
CA LYS A 581 -9.38 -2.46 -48.03
C LYS A 581 -10.42 -1.81 -47.11
N TRP A 582 -10.45 -2.19 -45.84
CA TRP A 582 -11.37 -1.59 -44.86
C TRP A 582 -11.08 -0.09 -44.65
N LEU A 583 -9.80 0.32 -44.65
CA LEU A 583 -9.40 1.72 -44.59
C LEU A 583 -9.84 2.49 -45.84
N ASP A 584 -9.66 1.90 -47.02
CA ASP A 584 -10.11 2.47 -48.29
C ASP A 584 -11.64 2.62 -48.32
N ASP A 585 -12.38 1.59 -47.89
CA ASP A 585 -13.86 1.59 -47.80
C ASP A 585 -14.36 2.65 -46.79
N ARG A 586 -13.66 2.83 -45.66
CA ARG A 586 -13.96 3.88 -44.66
C ARG A 586 -13.76 5.27 -45.24
N ASP A 587 -12.65 5.49 -45.92
CA ASP A 587 -12.34 6.80 -46.50
C ASP A 587 -13.34 7.12 -47.65
N GLU A 588 -13.74 6.12 -48.44
CA GLU A 588 -14.82 6.25 -49.43
C GLU A 588 -16.19 6.55 -48.78
N TYR A 589 -16.49 5.90 -47.64
CA TYR A 589 -17.70 6.19 -46.86
C TYR A 589 -17.73 7.64 -46.38
N VAL A 590 -16.63 8.14 -45.82
CA VAL A 590 -16.51 9.52 -45.33
C VAL A 590 -16.75 10.52 -46.46
N VAL A 591 -16.12 10.33 -47.62
CA VAL A 591 -16.27 11.22 -48.79
C VAL A 591 -17.69 11.16 -49.37
N SER A 592 -18.27 9.96 -49.51
CA SER A 592 -19.62 9.79 -50.04
C SER A 592 -20.72 10.36 -49.14
N HIS A 593 -20.43 10.56 -47.84
CA HIS A 593 -21.35 11.14 -46.86
C HIS A 593 -21.11 12.64 -46.60
N GLY A 594 -20.49 13.32 -47.56
CA GLY A 594 -20.46 14.78 -47.63
C GLY A 594 -19.27 15.44 -46.95
N TRP A 595 -18.29 14.67 -46.46
CA TRP A 595 -17.00 15.23 -46.10
C TRP A 595 -16.23 15.64 -47.36
N THR A 596 -15.60 16.80 -47.32
CA THR A 596 -14.71 17.28 -48.37
C THR A 596 -13.31 17.50 -47.81
N PRO A 597 -12.26 17.29 -48.62
CA PRO A 597 -10.90 17.60 -48.20
C PRO A 597 -10.77 19.05 -47.74
N THR A 598 -9.91 19.22 -46.73
CA THR A 598 -9.49 20.54 -46.25
C THR A 598 -8.63 21.23 -47.30
N THR A 599 -8.83 22.54 -47.51
CA THR A 599 -7.94 23.33 -48.37
C THR A 599 -6.70 23.81 -47.62
N ASP A 600 -5.66 24.23 -48.35
CA ASP A 600 -4.44 24.77 -47.74
C ASP A 600 -4.76 26.03 -46.90
N GLU A 601 -5.69 26.87 -47.36
CA GLU A 601 -6.11 28.09 -46.63
C GLU A 601 -6.86 27.78 -45.32
N GLU A 602 -7.70 26.73 -45.31
CA GLU A 602 -8.37 26.23 -44.11
C GLU A 602 -7.37 25.64 -43.11
N TYR A 603 -6.37 24.89 -43.60
CA TYR A 603 -5.31 24.33 -42.77
C TYR A 603 -4.40 25.43 -42.18
N ASP A 604 -4.02 26.43 -42.98
CA ASP A 604 -3.21 27.56 -42.53
C ASP A 604 -3.95 28.39 -41.47
N SER A 605 -5.25 28.64 -41.67
CA SER A 605 -6.11 29.31 -40.71
C SER A 605 -6.25 28.52 -39.41
N TRP A 606 -6.37 27.19 -39.50
CA TRP A 606 -6.35 26.29 -38.34
C TRP A 606 -5.01 26.32 -37.61
N SER A 607 -3.89 26.14 -38.31
CA SER A 607 -2.56 26.15 -37.73
C SER A 607 -2.24 27.48 -37.03
N MET A 608 -2.81 28.60 -37.51
CA MET A 608 -2.63 29.90 -36.88
C MET A 608 -3.38 30.04 -35.55
N LEU A 609 -4.50 29.31 -35.37
CA LEU A 609 -5.41 29.48 -34.23
C LEU A 609 -5.43 28.29 -33.25
N SER A 610 -5.07 27.08 -33.67
CA SER A 610 -5.22 25.82 -32.91
C SER A 610 -4.06 25.49 -31.95
N GLY A 611 -2.90 26.15 -32.10
CA GLY A 611 -1.73 25.92 -31.25
C GLY A 611 -1.92 26.37 -29.80
N ASN A 612 -1.04 25.90 -28.91
CA ASN A 612 -1.04 26.28 -27.49
C ASN A 612 -0.73 27.80 -27.38
N ASN A 613 -1.79 28.61 -27.30
CA ASN A 613 -1.82 30.07 -27.40
C ASN A 613 -2.02 30.73 -28.78
N GLY A 614 -2.27 29.96 -29.84
CA GLY A 614 -2.46 30.47 -31.21
C GLY A 614 -3.59 31.50 -31.33
N GLN A 615 -4.70 31.26 -30.63
CA GLN A 615 -5.87 32.16 -30.57
C GLN A 615 -5.69 33.43 -29.71
N TRP A 616 -4.64 33.50 -28.88
CA TRP A 616 -4.44 34.61 -27.94
C TRP A 616 -3.46 35.63 -28.51
N ASP A 617 -3.79 36.91 -28.39
CA ASP A 617 -2.86 37.99 -28.64
C ASP A 617 -1.83 38.02 -27.51
N GLU A 618 -0.65 37.46 -27.77
CA GLU A 618 0.46 37.39 -26.81
C GLU A 618 0.90 38.79 -26.36
N SER A 619 0.82 39.79 -27.25
CA SER A 619 1.16 41.17 -26.92
C SER A 619 0.17 41.83 -25.95
N ALA A 620 -1.04 41.29 -25.88
CA ALA A 620 -2.10 41.72 -24.97
C ALA A 620 -2.29 40.78 -23.77
N THR A 621 -1.43 39.78 -23.60
CA THR A 621 -1.46 38.89 -22.43
C THR A 621 -0.84 39.58 -21.23
N GLN A 622 -1.62 39.73 -20.16
CA GLN A 622 -1.17 40.33 -18.91
C GLN A 622 -1.26 39.30 -17.78
N THR A 623 -0.22 39.25 -16.94
CA THR A 623 -0.30 38.53 -15.66
C THR A 623 -0.44 39.54 -14.52
N ILE A 624 -1.54 39.45 -13.78
CA ILE A 624 -1.83 40.27 -12.60
C ILE A 624 -1.55 39.43 -11.38
N TYR A 625 -0.77 39.94 -10.44
CA TYR A 625 -0.42 39.23 -9.22
C TYR A 625 -1.25 39.72 -8.04
N TRP A 626 -1.83 38.78 -7.29
CA TRP A 626 -2.27 39.01 -5.92
C TRP A 626 -1.10 38.68 -5.01
N GLU A 627 -0.56 39.68 -4.34
CA GLU A 627 0.68 39.56 -3.57
C GLU A 627 0.38 39.52 -2.07
N ARG A 628 1.27 38.90 -1.30
CA ARG A 628 1.18 38.94 0.16
C ARG A 628 1.57 40.32 0.69
N ASP A 629 0.91 40.75 1.76
CA ASP A 629 1.30 41.93 2.52
C ASP A 629 2.60 41.70 3.34
N GLU A 630 3.06 42.75 4.01
CA GLU A 630 4.26 42.72 4.87
C GLU A 630 4.16 41.71 6.04
N TYR A 631 2.95 41.22 6.35
CA TYR A 631 2.68 40.20 7.37
C TYR A 631 2.53 38.80 6.77
N GLY A 632 2.73 38.64 5.46
CA GLY A 632 2.64 37.37 4.76
C GLY A 632 1.22 36.92 4.47
N ASN A 633 0.21 37.80 4.49
CA ASN A 633 -1.19 37.45 4.20
C ASN A 633 -1.63 37.95 2.83
N PHE A 634 -2.53 37.22 2.18
CA PHE A 634 -3.23 37.70 0.99
C PHE A 634 -4.41 38.57 1.43
N SER A 635 -4.24 39.89 1.34
CA SER A 635 -5.28 40.85 1.74
C SER A 635 -6.44 40.84 0.75
N VAL A 636 -7.67 40.79 1.29
CA VAL A 636 -8.92 40.87 0.51
C VAL A 636 -9.06 42.24 -0.18
N GLU A 637 -8.51 43.29 0.41
CA GLU A 637 -8.54 44.65 -0.14
C GLU A 637 -7.67 44.78 -1.39
N HIS A 638 -6.56 44.05 -1.44
CA HIS A 638 -5.64 43.98 -2.58
C HIS A 638 -5.92 42.78 -3.50
N PHE A 639 -7.06 42.12 -3.33
CA PHE A 639 -7.48 41.10 -4.28
C PHE A 639 -7.74 41.79 -5.63
N PRO A 640 -7.19 41.30 -6.76
CA PRO A 640 -7.24 42.00 -8.05
C PRO A 640 -8.64 42.41 -8.52
N LEU A 641 -9.70 41.71 -8.12
CA LEU A 641 -11.08 42.12 -8.42
C LEU A 641 -11.57 43.27 -7.53
N THR A 642 -11.15 43.30 -6.27
CA THR A 642 -11.56 44.30 -5.28
C THR A 642 -10.87 45.64 -5.55
N ASP A 643 -9.60 45.62 -5.94
CA ASP A 643 -8.82 46.84 -6.25
C ASP A 643 -8.93 47.30 -7.71
N GLY A 644 -9.72 46.59 -8.52
CA GLY A 644 -10.08 46.98 -9.89
C GLY A 644 -9.06 46.64 -10.97
N ARG A 645 -7.96 45.93 -10.65
CA ARG A 645 -7.01 45.42 -11.66
C ARG A 645 -7.64 44.36 -12.57
N ILE A 646 -8.60 43.58 -12.04
CA ILE A 646 -9.54 42.75 -12.79
C ILE A 646 -10.90 43.44 -12.68
N THR A 647 -11.51 43.78 -13.82
CA THR A 647 -12.83 44.41 -13.80
C THR A 647 -13.93 43.35 -13.82
N LYS A 648 -15.10 43.70 -13.26
CA LYS A 648 -16.28 42.84 -13.32
C LYS A 648 -16.72 42.52 -14.76
N GLU A 649 -16.52 43.45 -15.69
CA GLU A 649 -16.77 43.23 -17.12
C GLU A 649 -15.92 42.08 -17.68
N MET A 650 -14.66 41.94 -17.26
CA MET A 650 -13.77 40.85 -17.70
C MET A 650 -14.26 39.47 -17.24
N LEU A 651 -15.06 39.39 -16.17
CA LEU A 651 -15.61 38.15 -15.63
C LEU A 651 -17.00 37.81 -16.20
N GLU A 652 -17.78 38.83 -16.55
CA GLU A 652 -19.18 38.66 -16.98
C GLU A 652 -19.35 38.57 -18.50
N LYS A 653 -18.37 39.05 -19.27
CA LYS A 653 -18.41 39.00 -20.73
C LYS A 653 -18.12 37.57 -21.20
N LYS A 654 -19.18 36.83 -21.51
CA LYS A 654 -19.07 35.52 -22.17
C LYS A 654 -18.37 35.70 -23.52
N VAL A 655 -17.15 35.17 -23.62
CA VAL A 655 -16.45 35.06 -24.89
C VAL A 655 -16.95 33.79 -25.58
N ILE A 656 -17.47 33.93 -26.79
CA ILE A 656 -17.72 32.78 -27.67
C ILE A 656 -16.43 32.62 -28.47
N HIS A 657 -15.71 31.53 -28.20
CA HIS A 657 -14.59 31.11 -29.04
C HIS A 657 -15.16 30.81 -30.44
N PRO A 658 -14.54 31.31 -31.53
CA PRO A 658 -14.97 30.96 -32.88
C PRO A 658 -14.96 29.44 -33.10
#